data_AF-A0A8I1ZF73-F1
#
_entry.id   AF-A0A8I1ZF73-F1
#
_cell.length_a   1.000
_cell.length_b   1.000
_cell.length_c   1.000
_cell.angle_alpha   90.00
_cell.angle_beta   90.00
_cell.angle_gamma   90.00
#
_symmetry.space_group_name_H-M   'P 1'
#
loop_
_entity.id
_entity.type
_entity.pdbx_description
1 polymer ?
#
loop_
_entity_poly.entity_id
_entity_poly.type
_entity_poly.pdbx_seq_one_letter_code
_entity_poly.pdbx_strand_id
1 'polypeptide(L)'
;MIDVHTAEQLLDFGARIGHGPRAREQLAGAVAVHNILRKHRVAYLADEVGMGKTYVALGALALFRHYQPDFRVLVIAPRENIQKKWIKELTNFARHNVRYPDLRVVSIDHRPARPMKACDSLMEFVREVSVDPRRDFFLRLSSFSLSLGSTVESWYRLRDDLRKELPWLPDKFFDLRKKSEFKTRVAQAICCAMPEFDLVIVDEGHNLKHGLKSTASRNIVIAHAFGHPYGNDCQCVLGNYGPRAKRVLFLSATPLEESYLHIWNQLDVFGHGTVFEDLRRDDIPEVEKKRLVAEFLIRRVTTVTVAGTELTKNQYRREWRRGGLHSHDDPIRVEDDRQRLVVALVQKKVAELLGSEKFNRSFQIGMLASFESFLETARVKSETDEQENVFDDLEQTEDLSEREGIDVHDVNRITRDYRNRFGREMPHPKMDAVVEGLSRSWVTGTKSLLFVRRVASVKELKRKLDERYDDWLIRSLRERLPEGVYARFDRLVEQYRAEKKTVLDESSDDIAQPEDQDMDDDGTMKDRGGTDTFFAWFFRGDGPPGVISGANIQRRFIQRGTAYATFFEDNHTMALLGARPGSVLNALADVMGVDPSTAREEVRHCAAKYLSQARRLAGADRMEAAQAAAMEILKDLHGEIGEYAGIIWHERYKSSQKKPHASEAPDVSEWLERPTFFTELRQPDWALLREKIWPEPAAGTWREHFREQELRAQLLASAARLGHAFIDMYALTIQRIGSLDHKTLETASEENESLDLKRIQEYLDLLDRQRRISPLEREWGAFDELAAIGVNYDLIRDVNLHEISSGPLVEVPRKVQLLFRRQVVAGVTGSTKDRKTVVQQFRMPGYPLVLITTDMLQEGEDLHTFCSSVHHYGISWTPSSMEQRIGRIDRVRSQTDRRLSVLSEMPGGEDLLQVYFPYLEDTVEILQVQRVLERMNTFLRLMHEDLTIHQRDERHIDVVRELIQGRRIPEVIREPLKSAFPIPLWALKGSRTRLAVGKEDIDRTLKRFHALIDGHYDGIDIKWEPSTGNGILLGTVRLATGRGQPFALLLRSEGEFLVIRCISPVGLVDPERTMEQISESVATRRVRLGALMGRDEKSYDLTVEDDVMLRDARYDTARVTMLIRRVTEQADILEDTHLPGEDRGMKVFSEDLGQEGNHDNE
;
A
#
# COMPACT_ATOMS: atom_id res chain seq x y z
N MET A 1 5.53 27.28 24.45
CA MET A 1 5.41 25.81 24.48
C MET A 1 3.93 25.53 24.65
N ILE A 2 3.47 24.37 24.19
CA ILE A 2 2.07 23.94 24.26
C ILE A 2 2.01 22.74 25.21
N ASP A 3 0.92 22.59 25.97
CA ASP A 3 0.69 21.40 26.79
C ASP A 3 -0.15 20.35 26.06
N VAL A 4 -0.18 19.12 26.59
CA VAL A 4 -0.90 18.00 25.97
C VAL A 4 -2.40 18.27 25.89
N HIS A 5 -2.98 18.90 26.91
CA HIS A 5 -4.41 19.19 26.97
C HIS A 5 -4.85 20.15 25.87
N THR A 6 -4.08 21.20 25.60
CA THR A 6 -4.37 22.14 24.51
C THR A 6 -4.23 21.47 23.15
N ALA A 7 -3.25 20.58 22.97
CA ALA A 7 -3.10 19.84 21.72
C ALA A 7 -4.26 18.86 21.48
N GLU A 8 -4.77 18.21 22.54
CA GLU A 8 -5.92 17.29 22.47
C GLU A 8 -7.22 17.97 22.01
N GLN A 9 -7.38 19.27 22.26
CA GLN A 9 -8.53 20.04 21.80
C GLN A 9 -8.53 20.24 20.27
N LEU A 10 -7.37 20.15 19.62
CA LEU A 10 -7.23 20.29 18.16
C LEU A 10 -7.04 18.95 17.45
N LEU A 11 -6.24 18.05 18.03
CA LEU A 11 -5.79 16.82 17.40
C LEU A 11 -6.43 15.58 18.03
N ASP A 12 -6.86 14.65 17.18
CA ASP A 12 -7.35 13.33 17.57
C ASP A 12 -6.53 12.23 16.88
N PHE A 13 -5.54 11.70 17.59
CA PHE A 13 -4.78 10.55 17.11
C PHE A 13 -5.57 9.24 17.23
N GLY A 14 -6.66 9.19 18.00
CA GLY A 14 -7.49 8.00 18.17
C GLY A 14 -8.46 7.74 17.02
N ALA A 15 -8.77 8.75 16.21
CA ALA A 15 -9.77 8.68 15.14
C ALA A 15 -9.55 7.51 14.15
N ARG A 16 -8.30 7.12 13.85
CA ARG A 16 -7.99 6.01 12.92
C ARG A 16 -7.49 4.73 13.62
N ILE A 17 -6.72 4.86 14.69
CA ILE A 17 -6.08 3.71 15.35
C ILE A 17 -6.84 3.20 16.58
N GLY A 18 -7.95 3.87 16.95
CA GLY A 18 -8.72 3.63 18.16
C GLY A 18 -8.24 4.48 19.34
N HIS A 19 -9.14 4.83 20.24
CA HIS A 19 -8.77 5.47 21.50
C HIS A 19 -7.98 4.49 22.38
N GLY A 20 -6.80 4.88 22.84
CA GLY A 20 -5.92 3.99 23.60
C GLY A 20 -4.56 4.59 23.97
N PRO A 21 -3.69 3.80 24.64
CA PRO A 21 -2.35 4.24 25.04
C PRO A 21 -1.53 4.80 23.86
N ARG A 22 -1.55 4.12 22.72
CA ARG A 22 -0.79 4.53 21.53
C ARG A 22 -1.21 5.87 20.95
N ALA A 23 -2.52 6.18 20.93
CA ALA A 23 -3.01 7.49 20.49
C ALA A 23 -2.53 8.61 21.42
N ARG A 24 -2.56 8.36 22.75
CA ARG A 24 -2.03 9.29 23.76
C ARG A 24 -0.53 9.47 23.63
N GLU A 25 0.22 8.41 23.38
CA GLU A 25 1.64 8.47 23.13
C GLU A 25 1.95 9.29 21.87
N GLN A 26 1.26 9.07 20.75
CA GLN A 26 1.48 9.85 19.53
C GLN A 26 1.19 11.34 19.73
N LEU A 27 0.12 11.68 20.44
CA LEU A 27 -0.17 13.06 20.83
C LEU A 27 0.93 13.66 21.72
N ALA A 28 1.37 12.94 22.75
CA ALA A 28 2.46 13.36 23.62
C ALA A 28 3.78 13.56 22.83
N GLY A 29 4.07 12.66 21.89
CA GLY A 29 5.20 12.76 20.97
C GLY A 29 5.12 14.02 20.11
N ALA A 30 3.94 14.36 19.57
CA ALA A 30 3.76 15.53 18.72
C ALA A 30 3.99 16.83 19.50
N VAL A 31 3.47 16.90 20.73
CA VAL A 31 3.68 18.03 21.65
C VAL A 31 5.16 18.16 22.03
N ALA A 32 5.81 17.04 22.35
CA ALA A 32 7.22 17.03 22.70
C ALA A 32 8.10 17.49 21.54
N VAL A 33 7.89 16.97 20.33
CA VAL A 33 8.60 17.40 19.12
C VAL A 33 8.39 18.89 18.87
N HIS A 34 7.15 19.39 18.93
CA HIS A 34 6.87 20.83 18.79
C HIS A 34 7.65 21.68 19.81
N ASN A 35 7.64 21.29 21.09
CA ASN A 35 8.30 22.04 22.16
C ASN A 35 9.83 21.98 22.09
N ILE A 36 10.40 20.84 21.71
CA ILE A 36 11.84 20.68 21.47
C ILE A 36 12.28 21.56 20.30
N LEU A 37 11.59 21.47 19.15
CA LEU A 37 11.85 22.33 17.98
C LEU A 37 11.76 23.82 18.32
N ARG A 38 10.86 24.21 19.22
CA ARG A 38 10.75 25.60 19.68
C ARG A 38 11.95 26.04 20.53
N LYS A 39 12.52 25.14 21.34
CA LYS A 39 13.63 25.45 22.27
C LYS A 39 15.00 25.30 21.61
N HIS A 40 15.25 24.16 20.97
CA HIS A 40 16.57 23.78 20.46
C HIS A 40 16.73 24.02 18.94
N ARG A 41 15.64 24.36 18.23
CA ARG A 41 15.58 24.46 16.75
C ARG A 41 15.81 23.13 16.01
N VAL A 42 16.39 22.14 16.66
CA VAL A 42 16.55 20.77 16.18
C VAL A 42 15.70 19.84 17.04
N ALA A 43 15.06 18.86 16.42
CA ALA A 43 14.53 17.69 17.12
C ALA A 43 14.82 16.43 16.31
N TYR A 44 14.98 15.31 17.00
CA TYR A 44 15.18 14.01 16.37
C TYR A 44 14.14 13.03 16.91
N LEU A 45 13.23 12.57 16.05
CA LEU A 45 12.25 11.54 16.40
C LEU A 45 12.78 10.17 15.97
N ALA A 46 13.34 9.46 16.94
CA ALA A 46 14.00 8.17 16.76
C ALA A 46 13.19 6.98 17.31
N ASP A 47 11.86 7.11 17.31
CA ASP A 47 10.96 6.02 17.67
C ASP A 47 11.19 4.77 16.79
N GLU A 48 10.86 3.61 17.35
CA GLU A 48 10.95 2.35 16.64
C GLU A 48 10.10 2.33 15.35
N VAL A 49 10.47 1.39 14.45
CA VAL A 49 9.76 1.21 13.19
C VAL A 49 8.29 0.87 13.50
N GLY A 50 7.36 1.50 12.77
CA GLY A 50 5.94 1.27 12.97
C GLY A 50 5.25 2.13 14.05
N MET A 51 5.96 2.96 14.84
CA MET A 51 5.32 3.79 15.89
C MET A 51 4.55 5.03 15.38
N GLY A 52 4.55 5.29 14.07
CA GLY A 52 3.82 6.42 13.46
C GLY A 52 4.58 7.75 13.47
N LYS A 53 5.91 7.72 13.27
CA LYS A 53 6.78 8.91 13.19
C LYS A 53 6.23 10.00 12.26
N THR A 54 5.74 9.63 11.08
CA THR A 54 5.11 10.55 10.13
C THR A 54 3.92 11.29 10.76
N TYR A 55 3.00 10.58 11.42
CA TYR A 55 1.83 11.19 12.08
C TYR A 55 2.21 12.10 13.24
N VAL A 56 3.24 11.72 14.01
CA VAL A 56 3.77 12.55 15.10
C VAL A 56 4.37 13.84 14.55
N ALA A 57 5.13 13.76 13.44
CA ALA A 57 5.68 14.92 12.76
C ALA A 57 4.57 15.83 12.18
N LEU A 58 3.55 15.24 11.57
CA LEU A 58 2.38 15.97 11.05
C LEU A 58 1.58 16.63 12.18
N GLY A 59 1.45 16.00 13.35
CA GLY A 59 0.87 16.60 14.54
C GLY A 59 1.68 17.80 15.04
N ALA A 60 3.00 17.69 15.10
CA ALA A 60 3.86 18.82 15.47
C ALA A 60 3.75 19.98 14.46
N LEU A 61 3.69 19.67 13.16
CA LEU A 61 3.43 20.64 12.09
C LEU A 61 2.06 21.32 12.27
N ALA A 62 0.99 20.55 12.48
CA ALA A 62 -0.34 21.08 12.71
C ALA A 62 -0.37 22.04 13.91
N LEU A 63 0.33 21.70 15.00
CA LEU A 63 0.47 22.59 16.15
C LEU A 63 1.20 23.90 15.81
N PHE A 64 2.29 23.86 15.02
CA PHE A 64 2.94 25.10 14.56
C PHE A 64 2.00 25.93 13.69
N ARG A 65 1.38 25.31 12.69
CA ARG A 65 0.56 25.97 11.67
C ARG A 65 -0.74 26.53 12.24
N HIS A 66 -1.34 25.86 13.22
CA HIS A 66 -2.52 26.38 13.93
C HIS A 66 -2.26 27.74 14.58
N TYR A 67 -1.05 27.99 15.10
CA TYR A 67 -0.70 29.29 15.70
C TYR A 67 0.04 30.23 14.74
N GLN A 68 0.57 29.71 13.63
CA GLN A 68 1.29 30.45 12.59
C GLN A 68 0.82 29.93 11.22
N PRO A 69 -0.29 30.45 10.68
CA PRO A 69 -0.85 29.97 9.40
C PRO A 69 0.15 30.03 8.25
N ASP A 70 1.09 30.98 8.32
CA ASP A 70 2.11 31.17 7.29
C ASP A 70 3.31 30.20 7.35
N PHE A 71 3.32 29.28 8.31
CA PHE A 71 4.46 28.40 8.62
C PHE A 71 4.86 27.52 7.42
N ARG A 72 6.03 27.83 6.83
CA ARG A 72 6.55 27.18 5.62
C ARG A 72 7.27 25.88 5.96
N VAL A 73 6.93 24.82 5.24
CA VAL A 73 7.50 23.49 5.43
C VAL A 73 8.08 22.94 4.14
N LEU A 74 9.21 22.26 4.31
CA LEU A 74 9.83 21.43 3.30
C LEU A 74 10.08 20.04 3.88
N VAL A 75 9.63 19.00 3.18
CA VAL A 75 9.89 17.60 3.53
C VAL A 75 10.92 17.04 2.55
N ILE A 76 11.95 16.38 3.06
CA ILE A 76 12.95 15.65 2.28
C ILE A 76 12.77 14.16 2.59
N ALA A 77 12.30 13.42 1.60
CA ALA A 77 12.11 11.97 1.66
C ALA A 77 13.31 11.23 1.01
N PRO A 78 13.59 9.97 1.36
CA PRO A 78 14.69 9.23 0.74
C PRO A 78 14.42 8.90 -0.74
N ARG A 79 13.18 8.53 -1.08
CA ARG A 79 12.77 8.03 -2.40
C ARG A 79 11.35 8.49 -2.78
N GLU A 80 11.00 8.31 -4.05
CA GLU A 80 9.71 8.75 -4.63
C GLU A 80 8.49 8.09 -3.97
N ASN A 81 8.55 6.79 -3.68
CA ASN A 81 7.47 6.08 -2.98
C ASN A 81 7.18 6.69 -1.60
N ILE A 82 8.22 7.08 -0.86
CA ILE A 82 8.09 7.75 0.45
C ILE A 82 7.58 9.18 0.27
N GLN A 83 8.08 9.93 -0.71
CA GLN A 83 7.59 11.27 -1.05
C GLN A 83 6.07 11.27 -1.33
N LYS A 84 5.60 10.36 -2.19
CA LYS A 84 4.17 10.17 -2.49
C LYS A 84 3.38 9.75 -1.25
N LYS A 85 3.96 8.89 -0.40
CA LYS A 85 3.37 8.48 0.88
C LYS A 85 3.17 9.68 1.81
N TRP A 86 4.13 10.59 1.91
CA TRP A 86 4.00 11.79 2.75
C TRP A 86 2.82 12.67 2.35
N ILE A 87 2.62 12.88 1.04
CA ILE A 87 1.47 13.64 0.51
C ILE A 87 0.16 12.94 0.89
N LYS A 88 0.08 11.63 0.62
CA LYS A 88 -1.09 10.83 0.99
C LYS A 88 -1.39 10.89 2.49
N GLU A 89 -0.37 10.77 3.35
CA GLU A 89 -0.57 10.80 4.80
C GLU A 89 -0.90 12.20 5.32
N LEU A 90 -0.40 13.28 4.72
CA LEU A 90 -0.81 14.64 5.07
C LEU A 90 -2.29 14.86 4.75
N THR A 91 -2.76 14.40 3.57
CA THR A 91 -4.18 14.42 3.23
C THR A 91 -5.02 13.62 4.22
N ASN A 92 -4.59 12.40 4.55
CA ASN A 92 -5.29 11.55 5.51
C ASN A 92 -5.31 12.18 6.92
N PHE A 93 -4.20 12.76 7.35
CA PHE A 93 -4.06 13.41 8.64
C PHE A 93 -4.99 14.62 8.75
N ALA A 94 -5.03 15.47 7.72
CA ALA A 94 -5.94 16.62 7.65
C ALA A 94 -7.42 16.17 7.79
N ARG A 95 -7.78 15.08 7.09
CA ARG A 95 -9.16 14.58 7.09
C ARG A 95 -9.61 13.98 8.42
N HIS A 96 -8.74 13.24 9.11
CA HIS A 96 -9.17 12.41 10.24
C HIS A 96 -8.60 12.84 11.60
N ASN A 97 -7.44 13.51 11.63
CA ASN A 97 -6.71 13.76 12.88
C ASN A 97 -6.83 15.19 13.38
N VAL A 98 -7.40 16.10 12.60
CA VAL A 98 -7.75 17.44 13.05
C VAL A 98 -9.25 17.48 13.32
N ARG A 99 -9.63 17.82 14.57
CA ARG A 99 -11.01 17.65 15.06
C ARG A 99 -12.04 18.51 14.34
N TYR A 100 -11.63 19.65 13.79
CA TYR A 100 -12.49 20.59 13.07
C TYR A 100 -11.66 21.40 12.07
N PRO A 101 -12.28 21.90 10.98
CA PRO A 101 -11.57 22.63 9.94
C PRO A 101 -11.22 24.05 10.42
N ASP A 102 -10.07 24.18 11.05
CA ASP A 102 -9.59 25.42 11.69
C ASP A 102 -9.17 26.52 10.71
N LEU A 103 -9.29 26.28 9.40
CA LEU A 103 -8.91 27.17 8.29
C LEU A 103 -7.42 27.54 8.28
N ARG A 104 -6.60 26.80 9.01
CA ARG A 104 -5.16 27.06 9.17
C ARG A 104 -4.34 25.83 8.83
N VAL A 105 -4.68 24.71 9.45
CA VAL A 105 -4.15 23.39 9.14
C VAL A 105 -5.04 22.73 8.08
N VAL A 106 -6.35 22.85 8.25
CA VAL A 106 -7.36 22.15 7.45
C VAL A 106 -8.41 23.12 6.94
N SER A 107 -8.72 23.05 5.64
CA SER A 107 -9.77 23.83 5.00
C SER A 107 -11.17 23.30 5.34
N ILE A 108 -12.21 24.06 5.01
CA ILE A 108 -13.60 23.73 5.37
C ILE A 108 -14.10 22.37 4.85
N ASP A 109 -13.48 21.87 3.78
CA ASP A 109 -13.72 20.58 3.12
C ASP A 109 -12.83 19.43 3.68
N HIS A 110 -12.20 19.65 4.83
CA HIS A 110 -11.32 18.68 5.49
C HIS A 110 -10.06 18.29 4.70
N ARG A 111 -9.62 19.13 3.74
CA ARG A 111 -8.35 18.98 3.01
C ARG A 111 -7.23 19.80 3.66
N PRO A 112 -5.94 19.53 3.35
CA PRO A 112 -4.85 20.39 3.80
C PRO A 112 -5.07 21.84 3.34
N ALA A 113 -5.00 22.80 4.26
CA ALA A 113 -5.26 24.21 3.95
C ALA A 113 -4.22 24.85 3.01
N ARG A 114 -3.05 24.21 2.85
CA ARG A 114 -1.98 24.65 1.95
C ARG A 114 -1.82 23.67 0.78
N PRO A 115 -1.62 24.17 -0.45
CA PRO A 115 -1.31 23.30 -1.58
C PRO A 115 0.01 22.56 -1.36
N MET A 116 0.04 21.30 -1.77
CA MET A 116 1.20 20.43 -1.69
C MET A 116 1.84 20.29 -3.07
N LYS A 117 3.17 20.31 -3.17
CA LYS A 117 3.89 20.08 -4.42
C LYS A 117 5.06 19.11 -4.19
N ALA A 118 4.98 17.94 -4.84
CA ALA A 118 6.15 17.08 -5.03
C ALA A 118 7.00 17.66 -6.15
N CYS A 119 8.31 17.82 -5.91
CA CYS A 119 9.26 18.22 -6.93
C CYS A 119 10.25 17.08 -7.17
N ASP A 120 10.47 16.74 -8.42
CA ASP A 120 11.34 15.63 -8.80
C ASP A 120 12.80 16.04 -8.81
N SER A 121 13.08 17.31 -9.11
CA SER A 121 14.42 17.90 -9.19
C SER A 121 14.51 19.25 -8.49
N LEU A 122 15.74 19.69 -8.18
CA LEU A 122 15.99 21.03 -7.66
C LEU A 122 15.58 22.15 -8.64
N MET A 123 15.63 21.90 -9.95
CA MET A 123 15.22 22.87 -10.97
C MET A 123 13.71 23.10 -10.96
N GLU A 124 12.93 22.02 -10.92
CA GLU A 124 11.48 22.12 -10.75
C GLU A 124 11.14 22.83 -9.45
N PHE A 125 11.84 22.50 -8.36
CA PHE A 125 11.63 23.16 -7.08
C PHE A 125 11.86 24.67 -7.13
N VAL A 126 12.94 25.14 -7.76
CA VAL A 126 13.22 26.59 -7.93
C VAL A 126 12.09 27.27 -8.70
N ARG A 127 11.60 26.64 -9.77
CA ARG A 127 10.46 27.15 -10.56
C ARG A 127 9.19 27.24 -9.70
N GLU A 128 8.85 26.16 -9.00
CA GLU A 128 7.61 26.08 -8.21
C GLU A 128 7.61 27.02 -7.00
N VAL A 129 8.78 27.21 -6.37
CA VAL A 129 8.98 28.21 -5.33
C VAL A 129 8.79 29.63 -5.85
N SER A 130 9.23 29.90 -7.09
CA SER A 130 9.05 31.20 -7.74
C SER A 130 7.58 31.47 -8.09
N VAL A 131 6.78 30.42 -8.33
CA VAL A 131 5.33 30.51 -8.59
C VAL A 131 4.55 30.76 -7.31
N ASP A 132 4.72 29.93 -6.26
CA ASP A 132 4.06 30.14 -4.96
C ASP A 132 4.93 29.61 -3.81
N PRO A 133 5.62 30.49 -3.07
CA PRO A 133 6.49 30.09 -1.96
C PRO A 133 5.71 29.67 -0.70
N ARG A 134 4.37 29.68 -0.71
CA ARG A 134 3.54 29.24 0.42
C ARG A 134 3.19 27.76 0.38
N ARG A 135 3.48 27.06 -0.71
CA ARG A 135 3.20 25.63 -0.84
C ARG A 135 4.02 24.81 0.15
N ASP A 136 3.48 23.65 0.51
CA ASP A 136 4.25 22.62 1.20
C ASP A 136 5.00 21.80 0.16
N PHE A 137 6.32 21.82 0.25
CA PHE A 137 7.18 21.18 -0.75
C PHE A 137 7.67 19.82 -0.26
N PHE A 138 7.74 18.86 -1.18
CA PHE A 138 8.24 17.52 -0.94
C PHE A 138 9.35 17.22 -1.95
N LEU A 139 10.57 16.99 -1.46
CA LEU A 139 11.76 16.65 -2.26
C LEU A 139 12.23 15.24 -1.95
N ARG A 140 13.07 14.69 -2.84
CA ARG A 140 13.79 13.43 -2.62
C ARG A 140 15.25 13.72 -2.27
N LEU A 141 15.93 12.85 -1.53
CA LEU A 141 17.39 12.92 -1.38
C LEU A 141 18.08 12.89 -2.75
N SER A 142 17.55 12.09 -3.69
CA SER A 142 18.01 12.04 -5.08
C SER A 142 17.80 13.35 -5.84
N SER A 143 16.86 14.21 -5.45
CA SER A 143 16.69 15.54 -6.08
C SER A 143 17.92 16.42 -5.91
N PHE A 144 18.74 16.18 -4.88
CA PHE A 144 20.00 16.87 -4.62
C PHE A 144 21.21 16.21 -5.31
N SER A 145 21.01 15.09 -6.01
CA SER A 145 22.03 14.46 -6.83
C SER A 145 22.09 15.14 -8.21
N LEU A 146 22.95 16.15 -8.35
CA LEU A 146 23.20 16.78 -9.64
C LEU A 146 23.97 15.80 -10.56
N SER A 147 23.24 15.04 -11.37
CA SER A 147 23.80 14.19 -12.43
C SER A 147 24.38 15.10 -13.51
N LEU A 148 25.71 15.22 -13.48
CA LEU A 148 26.46 15.95 -14.48
C LEU A 148 27.17 14.91 -15.35
N GLY A 149 26.90 14.94 -16.65
CA GLY A 149 27.60 14.13 -17.63
C GLY A 149 29.12 14.34 -17.54
N SER A 150 29.89 13.39 -18.07
CA SER A 150 31.34 13.52 -18.23
C SER A 150 31.72 14.65 -19.20
N THR A 151 30.77 15.11 -20.02
CA THR A 151 30.95 16.17 -21.02
C THR A 151 30.62 17.55 -20.46
N VAL A 152 31.44 18.54 -20.84
CA VAL A 152 31.27 19.96 -20.44
C VAL A 152 29.95 20.54 -20.99
N GLU A 153 29.43 20.02 -22.10
CA GLU A 153 28.14 20.42 -22.69
C GLU A 153 26.96 20.24 -21.72
N SER A 154 26.96 19.17 -20.92
CA SER A 154 25.90 18.95 -19.92
C SER A 154 25.92 20.04 -18.84
N TRP A 155 27.08 20.60 -18.53
CA TRP A 155 27.22 21.67 -17.53
C TRP A 155 26.77 23.02 -18.11
N TYR A 156 27.04 23.27 -19.39
CA TYR A 156 26.52 24.43 -20.10
C TYR A 156 24.99 24.44 -20.13
N ARG A 157 24.35 23.31 -20.45
CA ARG A 157 22.87 23.21 -20.43
C ARG A 157 22.30 23.51 -19.05
N LEU A 158 22.82 22.87 -17.99
CA LEU A 158 22.33 23.10 -16.63
C LEU A 158 22.53 24.56 -16.19
N ARG A 159 23.67 25.17 -16.53
CA ARG A 159 23.93 26.60 -16.29
C ARG A 159 22.89 27.47 -16.99
N ASP A 160 22.64 27.22 -18.26
CA ASP A 160 21.74 28.04 -19.09
C ASP A 160 20.29 27.89 -18.63
N ASP A 161 19.86 26.69 -18.27
CA ASP A 161 18.53 26.46 -17.69
C ASP A 161 18.37 27.12 -16.32
N LEU A 162 19.40 27.05 -15.46
CA LEU A 162 19.39 27.75 -14.17
C LEU A 162 19.33 29.27 -14.35
N ARG A 163 19.97 29.82 -15.38
CA ARG A 163 19.91 31.25 -15.71
C ARG A 163 18.59 31.71 -16.30
N LYS A 164 17.85 30.83 -16.99
CA LYS A 164 16.48 31.14 -17.43
C LYS A 164 15.57 31.38 -16.23
N GLU A 165 15.70 30.54 -15.20
CA GLU A 165 14.93 30.67 -13.96
C GLU A 165 15.48 31.78 -13.04
N LEU A 166 16.80 32.00 -13.02
CA LEU A 166 17.50 32.96 -12.15
C LEU A 166 18.30 33.98 -12.96
N PRO A 167 17.64 34.94 -13.64
CA PRO A 167 18.29 35.88 -14.56
C PRO A 167 19.24 36.88 -13.87
N TRP A 168 19.16 37.01 -12.54
CA TRP A 168 20.02 37.88 -11.73
C TRP A 168 21.41 37.30 -11.47
N LEU A 169 21.71 36.06 -11.87
CA LEU A 169 23.01 35.43 -11.66
C LEU A 169 24.09 36.00 -12.62
N PRO A 170 25.27 36.39 -12.11
CA PRO A 170 26.37 36.89 -12.95
C PRO A 170 26.95 35.84 -13.92
N ASP A 171 27.39 36.28 -15.11
CA ASP A 171 27.99 35.41 -16.13
C ASP A 171 29.18 34.58 -15.62
N LYS A 172 30.00 35.18 -14.74
CA LYS A 172 31.24 34.58 -14.21
C LYS A 172 31.02 33.76 -12.94
N PHE A 173 29.77 33.57 -12.49
CA PHE A 173 29.47 32.90 -11.23
C PHE A 173 29.78 31.40 -11.26
N PHE A 174 29.64 30.76 -12.41
CA PHE A 174 29.87 29.32 -12.58
C PHE A 174 31.29 29.05 -13.12
N ASP A 175 32.11 28.35 -12.33
CA ASP A 175 33.38 27.80 -12.82
C ASP A 175 33.14 26.42 -13.46
N LEU A 176 33.35 26.33 -14.78
CA LEU A 176 33.13 25.11 -15.55
C LEU A 176 34.37 24.21 -15.65
N ARG A 177 35.44 24.51 -14.90
CA ARG A 177 36.70 23.73 -14.96
C ARG A 177 36.72 22.57 -13.97
N LYS A 178 35.95 22.63 -12.89
CA LYS A 178 35.91 21.63 -11.81
C LYS A 178 34.48 21.23 -11.48
N LYS A 179 34.19 19.93 -11.62
CA LYS A 179 32.84 19.36 -11.43
C LYS A 179 32.28 19.60 -10.03
N SER A 180 33.11 19.42 -9.00
CA SER A 180 32.72 19.63 -7.60
C SER A 180 32.40 21.09 -7.30
N GLU A 181 33.27 22.02 -7.74
CA GLU A 181 33.05 23.46 -7.56
C GLU A 181 31.79 23.94 -8.31
N PHE A 182 31.56 23.43 -9.53
CA PHE A 182 30.33 23.74 -10.27
C PHE A 182 29.07 23.30 -9.50
N LYS A 183 29.03 22.07 -8.97
CA LYS A 183 27.91 21.59 -8.14
C LYS A 183 27.67 22.48 -6.92
N THR A 184 28.74 22.88 -6.23
CA THR A 184 28.67 23.81 -5.10
C THR A 184 28.09 25.17 -5.52
N ARG A 185 28.54 25.75 -6.64
CA ARG A 185 28.00 27.03 -7.15
C ARG A 185 26.52 26.93 -7.52
N VAL A 186 26.10 25.86 -8.19
CA VAL A 186 24.67 25.61 -8.48
C VAL A 186 23.86 25.56 -7.18
N ALA A 187 24.31 24.80 -6.17
CA ALA A 187 23.63 24.73 -4.88
C ALA A 187 23.55 26.11 -4.19
N GLN A 188 24.60 26.92 -4.25
CA GLN A 188 24.62 28.28 -3.70
C GLN A 188 23.67 29.23 -4.42
N ALA A 189 23.56 29.14 -5.74
CA ALA A 189 22.58 29.89 -6.52
C ALA A 189 21.14 29.52 -6.12
N ILE A 190 20.87 28.22 -5.98
CA ILE A 190 19.56 27.72 -5.53
C ILE A 190 19.23 28.23 -4.13
N CYS A 191 20.19 28.20 -3.19
CA CYS A 191 20.03 28.80 -1.85
C CYS A 191 19.53 30.25 -1.90
N CYS A 192 20.09 31.06 -2.81
CA CYS A 192 19.72 32.46 -2.96
C CYS A 192 18.33 32.67 -3.57
N ALA A 193 17.81 31.68 -4.32
CA ALA A 193 16.48 31.68 -4.91
C ALA A 193 15.39 31.19 -3.94
N MET A 194 15.75 30.35 -2.96
CA MET A 194 14.79 29.76 -2.03
C MET A 194 14.40 30.72 -0.88
N PRO A 195 13.13 30.69 -0.42
CA PRO A 195 12.74 31.34 0.81
C PRO A 195 13.34 30.61 2.02
N GLU A 196 13.31 31.28 3.18
CA GLU A 196 13.51 30.59 4.45
C GLU A 196 12.32 29.69 4.77
N PHE A 197 12.62 28.46 5.19
CA PHE A 197 11.66 27.49 5.71
C PHE A 197 11.65 27.52 7.25
N ASP A 198 10.45 27.54 7.83
CA ASP A 198 10.29 27.56 9.29
C ASP A 198 10.53 26.18 9.92
N LEU A 199 10.35 25.13 9.12
CA LEU A 199 10.67 23.74 9.44
C LEU A 199 11.08 22.96 8.18
N VAL A 200 12.23 22.29 8.25
CA VAL A 200 12.62 21.24 7.31
C VAL A 200 12.48 19.89 8.01
N ILE A 201 11.73 18.97 7.42
CA ILE A 201 11.57 17.61 7.92
C ILE A 201 12.42 16.69 7.04
N VAL A 202 13.35 15.96 7.63
CA VAL A 202 14.21 15.00 6.93
C VAL A 202 13.81 13.60 7.37
N ASP A 203 13.16 12.87 6.47
CA ASP A 203 12.80 11.47 6.70
C ASP A 203 13.99 10.56 6.36
N GLU A 204 14.14 9.49 7.13
CA GLU A 204 15.32 8.62 7.14
C GLU A 204 16.65 9.40 7.21
N GLY A 205 16.74 10.29 8.21
CA GLY A 205 17.88 11.20 8.42
C GLY A 205 19.24 10.50 8.53
N HIS A 206 19.26 9.20 8.87
CA HIS A 206 20.48 8.39 8.93
C HIS A 206 21.25 8.34 7.60
N ASN A 207 20.61 8.62 6.46
CA ASN A 207 21.27 8.77 5.16
C ASN A 207 22.31 9.91 5.14
N LEU A 208 22.21 10.87 6.06
CA LEU A 208 23.16 11.99 6.19
C LEU A 208 24.28 11.73 7.21
N LYS A 209 24.40 10.50 7.76
CA LYS A 209 25.39 10.12 8.80
C LYS A 209 26.85 10.34 8.43
N HIS A 210 27.16 10.47 7.13
CA HIS A 210 28.51 10.68 6.62
C HIS A 210 28.95 12.16 6.62
N GLY A 211 28.03 13.11 6.83
CA GLY A 211 28.32 14.54 6.91
C GLY A 211 28.90 15.08 5.60
N LEU A 212 29.83 16.04 5.71
CA LEU A 212 30.44 16.78 4.59
C LEU A 212 31.76 16.19 4.07
N LYS A 213 31.94 14.86 4.18
CA LYS A 213 33.13 14.19 3.62
C LYS A 213 33.17 14.34 2.10
N SER A 214 34.38 14.38 1.52
CA SER A 214 34.58 14.56 0.07
C SER A 214 33.86 13.52 -0.81
N THR A 215 33.69 12.30 -0.30
CA THR A 215 32.95 11.21 -0.96
C THR A 215 31.43 11.41 -0.93
N ALA A 216 30.89 12.29 -0.06
CA ALA A 216 29.47 12.53 0.12
C ALA A 216 28.98 13.75 -0.68
N SER A 217 29.13 13.71 -2.01
CA SER A 217 28.82 14.86 -2.89
C SER A 217 27.38 15.38 -2.76
N ARG A 218 26.41 14.50 -2.49
CA ARG A 218 25.00 14.86 -2.23
C ARG A 218 24.85 15.72 -0.98
N ASN A 219 25.48 15.32 0.13
CA ASN A 219 25.39 16.05 1.41
C ASN A 219 25.99 17.44 1.28
N ILE A 220 27.07 17.59 0.49
CA ILE A 220 27.68 18.89 0.18
C ILE A 220 26.68 19.78 -0.59
N VAL A 221 25.98 19.24 -1.60
CA VAL A 221 24.95 19.98 -2.34
C VAL A 221 23.80 20.40 -1.42
N ILE A 222 23.29 19.50 -0.57
CA ILE A 222 22.27 19.82 0.43
C ILE A 222 22.77 20.95 1.33
N ALA A 223 23.95 20.82 1.92
CA ALA A 223 24.49 21.80 2.84
C ALA A 223 24.60 23.19 2.19
N HIS A 224 25.12 23.26 0.97
CA HIS A 224 25.21 24.53 0.27
C HIS A 224 23.85 25.09 -0.14
N ALA A 225 22.89 24.25 -0.55
CA ALA A 225 21.53 24.67 -0.85
C ALA A 225 20.84 25.26 0.39
N PHE A 226 21.14 24.76 1.59
CA PHE A 226 20.58 25.29 2.85
C PHE A 226 21.44 26.38 3.50
N GLY A 227 22.48 26.86 2.84
CA GLY A 227 23.25 28.02 3.30
C GLY A 227 24.41 27.73 4.25
N HIS A 228 24.95 26.51 4.23
CA HIS A 228 26.06 26.12 5.10
C HIS A 228 27.35 26.92 4.82
N PRO A 229 28.08 27.39 5.85
CA PRO A 229 29.27 28.25 5.69
C PRO A 229 30.55 27.50 5.28
N TYR A 230 30.53 26.17 5.16
CA TYR A 230 31.69 25.35 4.78
C TYR A 230 32.27 25.78 3.42
N GLY A 231 33.58 26.03 3.36
CA GLY A 231 34.29 26.37 2.11
C GLY A 231 33.87 27.69 1.45
N ASN A 232 33.39 28.68 2.21
CA ASN A 232 32.64 29.80 1.66
C ASN A 232 33.48 31.06 1.33
N ASP A 233 33.57 31.38 0.03
CA ASP A 233 33.92 32.70 -0.55
C ASP A 233 32.69 33.40 -1.18
N CYS A 234 31.46 32.90 -0.96
CA CYS A 234 30.28 33.31 -1.75
C CYS A 234 29.49 34.48 -1.12
N GLN A 235 29.65 34.75 0.18
CA GLN A 235 28.99 35.88 0.86
C GLN A 235 29.34 37.25 0.26
N CYS A 236 30.51 37.38 -0.38
CA CYS A 236 30.92 38.60 -1.06
C CYS A 236 30.41 38.71 -2.52
N VAL A 237 29.84 37.65 -3.10
CA VAL A 237 29.36 37.62 -4.50
C VAL A 237 27.82 37.61 -4.57
N LEU A 238 27.16 36.86 -3.68
CA LEU A 238 25.70 36.78 -3.60
C LEU A 238 25.24 37.23 -2.21
N GLY A 239 24.78 38.48 -2.10
CA GLY A 239 24.44 39.11 -0.82
C GLY A 239 23.30 38.44 -0.02
N ASN A 240 22.56 37.49 -0.63
CA ASN A 240 21.45 36.77 0.00
C ASN A 240 21.80 35.31 0.40
N TYR A 241 23.07 34.89 0.35
CA TYR A 241 23.45 33.53 0.77
C TYR A 241 23.45 33.39 2.31
N GLY A 242 22.66 32.46 2.84
CA GLY A 242 22.59 32.21 4.28
C GLY A 242 21.62 31.08 4.64
N PRO A 243 21.47 30.78 5.95
CA PRO A 243 20.68 29.65 6.42
C PRO A 243 19.24 29.67 5.89
N ARG A 244 18.78 28.57 5.30
CA ARG A 244 17.39 28.41 4.79
C ARG A 244 16.50 27.53 5.65
N ALA A 245 17.04 26.87 6.66
CA ALA A 245 16.30 26.02 7.59
C ALA A 245 16.35 26.59 9.01
N LYS A 246 15.26 27.26 9.45
CA LYS A 246 15.20 27.79 10.83
C LYS A 246 15.14 26.68 11.86
N ARG A 247 14.47 25.57 11.52
CA ARG A 247 14.34 24.37 12.35
C ARG A 247 14.46 23.13 11.50
N VAL A 248 14.99 22.05 12.08
CA VAL A 248 15.14 20.76 11.41
C VAL A 248 14.61 19.64 12.29
N LEU A 249 13.68 18.87 11.76
CA LEU A 249 13.17 17.65 12.37
C LEU A 249 13.71 16.45 11.61
N PHE A 250 14.52 15.62 12.27
CA PHE A 250 14.98 14.36 11.70
C PHE A 250 14.09 13.21 12.16
N LEU A 251 13.76 12.33 11.24
CA LEU A 251 13.03 11.09 11.52
C LEU A 251 13.92 9.92 11.09
N SER A 252 14.21 8.99 12.01
CA SER A 252 14.92 7.75 11.67
C SER A 252 14.77 6.75 12.81
N ALA A 253 14.37 5.50 12.54
CA ALA A 253 14.33 4.48 13.59
C ALA A 253 15.73 4.13 14.13
N THR A 254 16.77 4.38 13.33
CA THR A 254 18.18 4.07 13.58
C THR A 254 19.03 5.31 13.32
N PRO A 255 19.00 6.31 14.23
CA PRO A 255 19.64 7.62 14.01
C PRO A 255 21.18 7.56 13.97
N LEU A 256 21.75 6.48 14.51
CA LEU A 256 23.17 6.20 14.56
C LEU A 256 23.38 4.69 14.34
N GLU A 257 24.64 4.30 14.13
CA GLU A 257 25.02 2.89 13.95
C GLU A 257 26.09 2.51 14.97
N GLU A 258 27.19 3.25 14.97
CA GLU A 258 28.37 2.94 15.80
C GLU A 258 28.75 4.07 16.76
N SER A 259 28.34 5.32 16.48
CA SER A 259 28.83 6.50 17.21
C SER A 259 27.88 7.69 17.10
N TYR A 260 27.85 8.53 18.15
CA TYR A 260 27.16 9.82 18.17
C TYR A 260 27.72 10.86 17.18
N LEU A 261 28.93 10.66 16.64
CA LEU A 261 29.43 11.46 15.53
C LEU A 261 28.47 11.44 14.33
N HIS A 262 27.74 10.33 14.12
CA HIS A 262 26.74 10.23 13.07
C HIS A 262 25.59 11.22 13.27
N ILE A 263 25.16 11.46 14.51
CA ILE A 263 24.13 12.47 14.80
C ILE A 263 24.68 13.86 14.50
N TRP A 264 25.88 14.18 14.99
CA TRP A 264 26.52 15.47 14.71
C TRP A 264 26.62 15.76 13.21
N ASN A 265 27.10 14.79 12.42
CA ASN A 265 27.21 14.90 10.97
C ASN A 265 25.87 15.24 10.30
N GLN A 266 24.76 14.66 10.76
CA GLN A 266 23.43 14.94 10.21
C GLN A 266 22.99 16.38 10.51
N LEU A 267 23.24 16.87 11.73
CA LEU A 267 22.92 18.24 12.14
C LEU A 267 23.76 19.27 11.37
N ASP A 268 25.03 18.96 11.15
CA ASP A 268 25.98 19.84 10.48
C ASP A 268 25.63 20.08 9.00
N VAL A 269 25.02 19.11 8.31
CA VAL A 269 24.52 19.30 6.93
C VAL A 269 23.60 20.52 6.83
N PHE A 270 22.83 20.85 7.87
CA PHE A 270 21.95 22.03 7.90
C PHE A 270 22.50 23.21 8.72
N GLY A 271 23.78 23.13 9.15
CA GLY A 271 24.46 24.18 9.92
C GLY A 271 24.09 24.22 11.40
N HIS A 272 23.48 23.16 11.93
CA HIS A 272 23.10 23.06 13.35
C HIS A 272 24.10 22.25 14.18
N GLY A 273 25.21 21.78 13.60
CA GLY A 273 26.23 20.97 14.29
C GLY A 273 27.04 21.74 15.34
N THR A 274 27.25 23.04 15.14
CA THR A 274 28.08 23.91 16.00
C THR A 274 27.62 23.99 17.46
N VAL A 275 26.33 23.82 17.73
CA VAL A 275 25.76 23.82 19.09
C VAL A 275 26.10 22.52 19.84
N PHE A 276 26.49 21.46 19.12
CA PHE A 276 26.66 20.11 19.65
C PHE A 276 28.05 19.52 19.35
N GLU A 277 29.10 20.35 19.28
CA GLU A 277 30.48 19.91 18.93
C GLU A 277 31.03 18.78 19.83
N ASP A 278 30.58 18.69 21.07
CA ASP A 278 30.99 17.61 21.98
C ASP A 278 30.60 16.21 21.48
N LEU A 279 29.62 16.09 20.58
CA LEU A 279 29.26 14.81 19.95
C LEU A 279 30.34 14.29 18.99
N ARG A 280 31.15 15.19 18.41
CA ARG A 280 32.25 14.85 17.49
C ARG A 280 33.54 14.49 18.22
N ARG A 281 33.69 14.94 19.47
CA ARG A 281 34.89 14.82 20.28
C ARG A 281 35.07 13.42 20.86
N ASP A 282 36.25 12.84 20.68
CA ASP A 282 36.58 11.49 21.16
C ASP A 282 36.92 11.45 22.67
N ASP A 283 37.30 12.60 23.25
CA ASP A 283 37.64 12.75 24.67
C ASP A 283 36.43 12.81 25.60
N ILE A 284 35.23 13.06 25.06
CA ILE A 284 33.99 13.12 25.82
C ILE A 284 33.42 11.69 26.03
N PRO A 285 33.13 11.27 27.27
CA PRO A 285 32.53 9.97 27.55
C PRO A 285 31.16 9.78 26.87
N GLU A 286 30.86 8.56 26.45
CA GLU A 286 29.59 8.22 25.77
C GLU A 286 28.35 8.53 26.63
N VAL A 287 28.46 8.45 27.96
CA VAL A 287 27.36 8.81 28.90
C VAL A 287 27.04 10.31 28.82
N GLU A 288 28.05 11.15 28.66
CA GLU A 288 27.87 12.61 28.53
C GLU A 288 27.29 12.97 27.15
N LYS A 289 27.77 12.32 26.09
CA LYS A 289 27.16 12.44 24.74
C LYS A 289 25.70 12.01 24.73
N LYS A 290 25.38 10.89 25.39
CA LYS A 290 24.00 10.39 25.57
C LYS A 290 23.12 11.45 26.26
N ARG A 291 23.62 12.10 27.33
CA ARG A 291 22.90 13.17 28.01
C ARG A 291 22.65 14.38 27.11
N LEU A 292 23.64 14.79 26.30
CA LEU A 292 23.50 15.89 25.35
C LEU A 292 22.45 15.59 24.27
N VAL A 293 22.45 14.37 23.72
CA VAL A 293 21.48 13.93 22.72
C VAL A 293 20.06 13.84 23.29
N ALA A 294 19.91 13.46 24.56
CA ALA A 294 18.61 13.39 25.24
C ALA A 294 17.87 14.74 25.37
N GLU A 295 18.54 15.87 25.10
CA GLU A 295 17.87 17.18 25.09
C GLU A 295 16.99 17.41 23.86
N PHE A 296 17.32 16.77 22.73
CA PHE A 296 16.62 17.00 21.46
C PHE A 296 16.17 15.73 20.73
N LEU A 297 16.66 14.55 21.14
CA LEU A 297 16.25 13.26 20.58
C LEU A 297 15.22 12.58 21.50
N ILE A 298 14.16 12.07 20.89
CA ILE A 298 13.15 11.22 21.55
C ILE A 298 13.14 9.86 20.88
N ARG A 299 13.14 8.79 21.67
CA ARG A 299 12.90 7.43 21.21
C ARG A 299 11.93 6.75 22.17
N ARG A 300 10.80 6.29 21.64
CA ARG A 300 9.91 5.36 22.33
C ARG A 300 10.16 3.94 21.85
N VAL A 301 9.89 2.97 22.73
CA VAL A 301 10.05 1.53 22.49
C VAL A 301 8.67 0.91 22.38
N THR A 302 8.50 -0.03 21.46
CA THR A 302 7.24 -0.77 21.30
C THR A 302 7.20 -1.95 22.27
N THR A 303 6.08 -2.10 22.97
CA THR A 303 5.82 -3.24 23.85
C THR A 303 4.57 -4.00 23.41
N VAL A 304 4.57 -5.31 23.64
CA VAL A 304 3.38 -6.16 23.52
C VAL A 304 3.09 -6.73 24.90
N THR A 305 1.85 -6.64 25.35
CA THR A 305 1.43 -7.24 26.62
C THR A 305 1.03 -8.69 26.38
N VAL A 306 1.70 -9.63 27.04
CA VAL A 306 1.43 -11.07 26.96
C VAL A 306 1.32 -11.64 28.36
N ALA A 307 0.23 -12.37 28.66
CA ALA A 307 -0.02 -12.91 30.00
C ALA A 307 0.15 -11.87 31.14
N GLY A 308 -0.21 -10.60 30.89
CA GLY A 308 -0.07 -9.49 31.84
C GLY A 308 1.35 -8.90 31.98
N THR A 309 2.33 -9.38 31.21
CA THR A 309 3.71 -8.87 31.20
C THR A 309 4.00 -8.10 29.92
N GLU A 310 4.67 -6.95 30.00
CA GLU A 310 5.11 -6.21 28.81
C GLU A 310 6.43 -6.77 28.29
N LEU A 311 6.44 -7.15 27.00
CA LEU A 311 7.61 -7.65 26.29
C LEU A 311 8.08 -6.64 25.26
N THR A 312 9.38 -6.36 25.23
CA THR A 312 10.01 -5.56 24.17
C THR A 312 10.39 -6.45 22.98
N LYS A 313 10.62 -5.83 21.82
CA LYS A 313 10.88 -6.54 20.55
C LYS A 313 11.95 -7.62 20.60
N ASN A 314 13.05 -7.39 21.30
CA ASN A 314 14.12 -8.37 21.46
C ASN A 314 13.70 -9.61 22.27
N GLN A 315 12.63 -9.52 23.06
CA GLN A 315 12.11 -10.62 23.88
C GLN A 315 11.07 -11.45 23.14
N TYR A 316 10.28 -10.82 22.26
CA TYR A 316 9.29 -11.53 21.44
C TYR A 316 9.79 -11.93 20.03
N ARG A 317 11.03 -11.57 19.67
CA ARG A 317 11.72 -12.01 18.45
C ARG A 317 12.62 -13.21 18.74
N ARG A 318 12.55 -14.23 17.90
CA ARG A 318 13.49 -15.34 17.86
C ARG A 318 14.48 -15.12 16.72
N GLU A 319 15.68 -14.66 17.08
CA GLU A 319 16.78 -14.43 16.13
C GLU A 319 17.64 -15.69 15.98
N TRP A 320 17.64 -16.28 14.79
CA TRP A 320 18.40 -17.49 14.45
C TRP A 320 19.83 -17.13 14.08
N ARG A 321 20.59 -16.62 15.07
CA ARG A 321 21.91 -16.03 14.87
C ARG A 321 22.98 -17.02 14.44
N ARG A 322 22.79 -18.33 14.67
CA ARG A 322 23.71 -19.37 14.17
C ARG A 322 23.37 -19.91 12.78
N GLY A 323 22.40 -19.29 12.09
CA GLY A 323 22.07 -19.59 10.70
C GLY A 323 21.19 -20.81 10.49
N GLY A 324 20.61 -21.38 11.55
CA GLY A 324 19.69 -22.50 11.41
C GLY A 324 18.39 -22.17 10.67
N LEU A 325 17.74 -23.21 10.16
CA LEU A 325 16.49 -23.10 9.38
C LEU A 325 15.40 -24.08 9.85
N HIS A 326 15.80 -25.29 10.25
CA HIS A 326 14.87 -26.34 10.70
C HIS A 326 14.83 -26.47 12.22
N SER A 327 16.02 -26.46 12.84
CA SER A 327 16.23 -26.52 14.28
C SER A 327 16.95 -25.25 14.71
N HIS A 328 16.48 -24.66 15.80
CA HIS A 328 16.95 -23.35 16.23
C HIS A 328 18.43 -23.35 16.57
N ASP A 329 19.16 -22.48 15.88
CA ASP A 329 20.61 -22.33 15.97
C ASP A 329 21.42 -23.59 15.65
N ASP A 330 20.82 -24.59 14.99
CA ASP A 330 21.55 -25.68 14.34
C ASP A 330 21.98 -25.22 12.94
N PRO A 331 23.29 -24.95 12.72
CA PRO A 331 23.77 -24.27 11.53
C PRO A 331 23.60 -25.08 10.25
N ILE A 332 23.57 -24.40 9.10
CA ILE A 332 23.57 -25.07 7.80
C ILE A 332 24.93 -25.72 7.58
N ARG A 333 24.93 -27.06 7.54
CA ARG A 333 26.10 -27.87 7.23
C ARG A 333 26.06 -28.33 5.78
N VAL A 334 27.23 -28.44 5.19
CA VAL A 334 27.37 -29.06 3.87
C VAL A 334 27.62 -30.54 4.10
N GLU A 335 26.61 -31.38 3.88
CA GLU A 335 26.69 -32.83 4.12
C GLU A 335 27.16 -33.58 2.86
N ASP A 336 26.72 -33.15 1.67
CA ASP A 336 27.05 -33.79 0.40
C ASP A 336 28.47 -33.46 -0.06
N ASP A 337 29.23 -34.47 -0.48
CA ASP A 337 30.63 -34.31 -0.89
C ASP A 337 30.79 -33.45 -2.14
N ARG A 338 29.82 -33.44 -3.08
CA ARG A 338 29.88 -32.60 -4.28
C ARG A 338 29.67 -31.14 -3.91
N GLN A 339 28.67 -30.87 -3.08
CA GLN A 339 28.42 -29.57 -2.49
C GLN A 339 29.64 -29.06 -1.70
N ARG A 340 30.30 -29.91 -0.90
CA ARG A 340 31.53 -29.56 -0.18
C ARG A 340 32.65 -29.15 -1.14
N LEU A 341 32.86 -29.92 -2.22
CA LEU A 341 33.88 -29.61 -3.22
C LEU A 341 33.61 -28.27 -3.91
N VAL A 342 32.35 -27.99 -4.27
CA VAL A 342 31.92 -26.71 -4.87
C VAL A 342 32.20 -25.56 -3.91
N VAL A 343 31.76 -25.66 -2.65
CA VAL A 343 31.99 -24.62 -1.63
C VAL A 343 33.48 -24.42 -1.37
N ALA A 344 34.27 -25.49 -1.30
CA ALA A 344 35.72 -25.39 -1.13
C ALA A 344 36.41 -24.67 -2.31
N LEU A 345 35.97 -24.94 -3.54
CA LEU A 345 36.49 -24.28 -4.74
C LEU A 345 36.16 -22.78 -4.75
N VAL A 346 34.90 -22.43 -4.44
CA VAL A 346 34.45 -21.03 -4.33
C VAL A 346 35.23 -20.31 -3.23
N GLN A 347 35.36 -20.91 -2.04
CA GLN A 347 36.13 -20.34 -0.93
C GLN A 347 37.60 -20.13 -1.29
N LYS A 348 38.24 -21.09 -1.97
CA LYS A 348 39.63 -20.95 -2.42
C LYS A 348 39.77 -19.76 -3.37
N LYS A 349 38.85 -19.61 -4.31
CA LYS A 349 38.86 -18.49 -5.28
C LYS A 349 38.64 -17.15 -4.61
N VAL A 350 37.70 -17.08 -3.68
CA VAL A 350 37.49 -15.88 -2.85
C VAL A 350 38.76 -15.55 -2.06
N ALA A 351 39.41 -16.54 -1.44
CA ALA A 351 40.66 -16.31 -0.70
C ALA A 351 41.82 -15.83 -1.59
N GLU A 352 41.96 -16.37 -2.82
CA GLU A 352 42.93 -15.91 -3.82
C GLU A 352 42.69 -14.44 -4.21
N LEU A 353 41.43 -14.04 -4.42
CA LEU A 353 41.05 -12.66 -4.73
C LEU A 353 41.36 -11.70 -3.56
N LEU A 354 41.03 -12.10 -2.33
CA LEU A 354 41.30 -11.32 -1.12
C LEU A 354 42.80 -11.17 -0.82
N GLY A 355 43.62 -12.10 -1.30
CA GLY A 355 45.08 -12.07 -1.17
C GLY A 355 45.80 -11.17 -2.19
N SER A 356 45.09 -10.59 -3.16
CA SER A 356 45.69 -9.71 -4.17
C SER A 356 46.05 -8.33 -3.61
N GLU A 357 47.03 -7.66 -4.22
CA GLU A 357 47.49 -6.30 -3.82
C GLU A 357 46.36 -5.26 -3.79
N LYS A 358 45.26 -5.50 -4.55
CA LYS A 358 44.08 -4.62 -4.62
C LYS A 358 43.29 -4.55 -3.29
N PHE A 359 43.23 -5.64 -2.52
CA PHE A 359 42.36 -5.75 -1.33
C PHE A 359 43.11 -5.81 0.00
N ASN A 360 44.43 -6.07 -0.03
CA ASN A 360 45.32 -6.10 1.14
C ASN A 360 44.70 -6.84 2.36
N ARG A 361 44.09 -8.01 2.13
CA ARG A 361 43.45 -8.88 3.14
C ARG A 361 42.22 -8.30 3.87
N SER A 362 41.65 -7.22 3.36
CA SER A 362 40.44 -6.58 3.92
C SER A 362 39.33 -6.46 2.89
N PHE A 363 38.08 -6.57 3.31
CA PHE A 363 36.94 -6.46 2.41
C PHE A 363 35.72 -5.80 3.10
N GLN A 364 34.90 -5.08 2.33
CA GLN A 364 33.63 -4.51 2.80
C GLN A 364 32.54 -5.58 2.91
N ILE A 365 31.70 -5.48 3.95
CA ILE A 365 30.57 -6.38 4.20
C ILE A 365 29.63 -6.38 3.00
N GLY A 366 29.33 -7.57 2.48
CA GLY A 366 28.49 -7.76 1.29
C GLY A 366 29.24 -7.93 -0.02
N MET A 367 30.58 -7.83 -0.07
CA MET A 367 31.34 -8.06 -1.32
C MET A 367 31.47 -9.54 -1.71
N LEU A 368 31.13 -10.48 -0.83
CA LEU A 368 31.25 -11.94 -1.07
C LEU A 368 29.96 -12.53 -1.59
N ALA A 369 29.69 -12.30 -2.86
CA ALA A 369 28.37 -12.51 -3.41
C ALA A 369 28.18 -13.90 -4.05
N SER A 370 29.25 -14.70 -4.17
CA SER A 370 29.19 -16.12 -4.56
C SER A 370 28.43 -17.02 -3.59
N PHE A 371 28.14 -16.57 -2.37
CA PHE A 371 27.40 -17.36 -1.37
C PHE A 371 25.88 -17.14 -1.43
N GLU A 372 25.40 -16.25 -2.32
CA GLU A 372 23.97 -15.95 -2.51
C GLU A 372 23.39 -16.52 -3.81
N SER A 373 24.16 -16.61 -4.89
CA SER A 373 23.80 -17.35 -6.11
C SER A 373 25.05 -17.51 -6.98
N PHE A 374 25.12 -18.63 -7.71
CA PHE A 374 26.20 -18.93 -8.64
C PHE A 374 25.89 -18.53 -10.09
N LEU A 375 24.71 -17.95 -10.35
CA LEU A 375 24.24 -17.54 -11.68
C LEU A 375 24.55 -16.07 -12.00
N GLU A 376 24.68 -15.81 -13.29
CA GLU A 376 25.05 -14.52 -13.88
C GLU A 376 24.09 -13.39 -13.47
N THR A 377 24.68 -12.24 -13.12
CA THR A 377 23.98 -10.95 -13.10
C THR A 377 24.08 -10.41 -14.53
N ALA A 378 22.93 -10.15 -15.15
CA ALA A 378 22.86 -9.62 -16.51
C ALA A 378 23.81 -8.42 -16.68
N ARG A 379 24.53 -8.40 -17.81
CA ARG A 379 25.15 -7.19 -18.36
C ARG A 379 24.19 -6.01 -18.19
N VAL A 380 24.61 -4.96 -17.49
CA VAL A 380 24.02 -3.64 -17.65
C VAL A 380 24.18 -3.27 -19.13
N LYS A 381 23.09 -3.33 -19.90
CA LYS A 381 23.06 -2.88 -21.30
C LYS A 381 23.24 -1.34 -21.30
N SER A 382 24.25 -0.91 -22.06
CA SER A 382 24.50 0.40 -22.73
C SER A 382 24.09 1.73 -22.07
N GLU A 383 25.02 2.70 -22.20
CA GLU A 383 25.05 4.10 -21.75
C GLU A 383 23.86 5.02 -22.16
N THR A 384 22.71 4.50 -22.59
CA THR A 384 21.63 5.31 -23.18
C THR A 384 20.29 5.29 -22.44
N ASP A 385 20.09 4.43 -21.44
CA ASP A 385 18.87 4.46 -20.62
C ASP A 385 19.17 5.05 -19.22
N GLU A 386 19.17 6.38 -19.12
CA GLU A 386 19.17 7.14 -17.85
C GLU A 386 17.80 7.09 -17.15
N GLN A 387 17.14 5.93 -17.09
CA GLN A 387 15.99 5.74 -16.20
C GLN A 387 16.50 5.27 -14.84
N GLU A 388 16.46 6.21 -13.89
CA GLU A 388 16.67 6.06 -12.44
C GLU A 388 17.47 4.82 -12.02
N ASN A 389 18.78 4.99 -11.80
CA ASN A 389 19.55 4.07 -10.95
C ASN A 389 19.00 4.16 -9.51
N VAL A 390 17.97 3.36 -9.21
CA VAL A 390 17.20 3.31 -7.94
C VAL A 390 17.97 2.67 -6.76
N PHE A 391 19.25 2.33 -6.93
CA PHE A 391 20.07 1.77 -5.85
C PHE A 391 20.86 2.86 -5.11
N ASP A 392 20.90 2.78 -3.77
CA ASP A 392 21.89 3.47 -2.91
C ASP A 392 23.35 3.08 -3.21
N ASP A 393 23.59 2.28 -4.27
CA ASP A 393 24.92 1.94 -4.77
C ASP A 393 25.73 3.18 -5.16
N LEU A 394 25.08 4.31 -5.44
CA LEU A 394 25.76 5.59 -5.67
C LEU A 394 26.55 6.10 -4.46
N GLU A 395 26.22 5.67 -3.23
CA GLU A 395 26.99 5.99 -2.02
C GLU A 395 27.89 4.85 -1.53
N GLN A 396 27.88 3.69 -2.21
CA GLN A 396 28.56 2.49 -1.71
C GLN A 396 30.02 2.38 -2.17
N THR A 397 30.37 2.82 -3.39
CA THR A 397 31.76 2.88 -3.91
C THR A 397 31.83 3.52 -5.31
N GLU A 398 33.00 4.07 -5.69
CA GLU A 398 33.25 4.61 -7.05
C GLU A 398 33.64 3.52 -8.07
N ASP A 399 34.02 2.32 -7.62
CA ASP A 399 34.47 1.21 -8.49
C ASP A 399 33.31 0.31 -8.93
N LEU A 400 33.02 0.28 -10.24
CA LEU A 400 31.99 -0.56 -10.86
C LEU A 400 32.23 -2.06 -10.62
N SER A 401 33.50 -2.49 -10.52
CA SER A 401 33.85 -3.90 -10.27
C SER A 401 33.53 -4.37 -8.85
N GLU A 402 33.46 -3.45 -7.89
CA GLU A 402 33.08 -3.72 -6.50
C GLU A 402 31.56 -3.81 -6.32
N ARG A 403 30.78 -3.15 -7.19
CA ARG A 403 29.31 -3.21 -7.20
C ARG A 403 28.76 -4.54 -7.75
N GLU A 404 29.46 -5.13 -8.72
CA GLU A 404 29.04 -6.39 -9.35
C GLU A 404 29.32 -7.62 -8.45
N GLY A 405 30.25 -7.52 -7.50
CA GLY A 405 30.80 -8.66 -6.76
C GLY A 405 31.99 -9.23 -7.54
N ILE A 406 33.18 -9.09 -6.96
CA ILE A 406 34.47 -9.28 -7.64
C ILE A 406 34.70 -10.76 -8.08
N ASP A 407 33.96 -11.69 -7.49
CA ASP A 407 34.02 -13.14 -7.71
C ASP A 407 33.06 -13.66 -8.81
N VAL A 408 32.15 -12.82 -9.29
CA VAL A 408 31.07 -13.21 -10.22
C VAL A 408 31.60 -13.77 -11.53
N HIS A 409 32.61 -13.13 -12.13
CA HIS A 409 33.10 -13.55 -13.44
C HIS A 409 33.73 -14.96 -13.43
N ASP A 410 34.49 -15.30 -12.38
CA ASP A 410 35.14 -16.61 -12.25
C ASP A 410 34.16 -17.71 -11.85
N VAL A 411 33.20 -17.41 -10.95
CA VAL A 411 32.16 -18.37 -10.55
C VAL A 411 31.21 -18.64 -11.71
N ASN A 412 30.84 -17.64 -12.50
CA ASN A 412 30.01 -17.82 -13.69
C ASN A 412 30.64 -18.77 -14.71
N ARG A 413 31.97 -18.70 -14.93
CA ARG A 413 32.67 -19.64 -15.81
C ARG A 413 32.51 -21.08 -15.29
N ILE A 414 32.70 -21.30 -13.98
CA ILE A 414 32.55 -22.62 -13.36
C ILE A 414 31.11 -23.12 -13.50
N THR A 415 30.11 -22.27 -13.25
CA THR A 415 28.69 -22.62 -13.38
C THR A 415 28.32 -22.99 -14.83
N ARG A 416 28.77 -22.22 -15.82
CA ARG A 416 28.56 -22.53 -17.24
C ARG A 416 29.23 -23.85 -17.64
N ASP A 417 30.49 -24.04 -17.25
CA ASP A 417 31.22 -25.30 -17.53
C ASP A 417 30.54 -26.50 -16.87
N TYR A 418 30.03 -26.34 -15.65
CA TYR A 418 29.27 -27.36 -14.94
C TYR A 418 27.96 -27.69 -15.68
N ARG A 419 27.17 -26.69 -16.06
CA ARG A 419 25.92 -26.87 -16.80
C ARG A 419 26.17 -27.53 -18.15
N ASN A 420 27.17 -27.08 -18.89
CA ASN A 420 27.55 -27.65 -20.19
C ASN A 420 27.99 -29.12 -20.08
N ARG A 421 28.67 -29.48 -18.99
CA ARG A 421 29.20 -30.85 -18.78
C ARG A 421 28.18 -31.81 -18.17
N PHE A 422 27.32 -31.34 -17.28
CA PHE A 422 26.43 -32.18 -16.47
C PHE A 422 24.93 -32.00 -16.76
N GLY A 423 24.55 -31.05 -17.61
CA GLY A 423 23.15 -30.83 -18.01
C GLY A 423 22.23 -30.35 -16.88
N ARG A 424 22.80 -29.86 -15.78
CA ARG A 424 22.07 -29.37 -14.60
C ARG A 424 22.83 -28.23 -13.94
N GLU A 425 22.13 -27.40 -13.17
CA GLU A 425 22.76 -26.32 -12.41
C GLU A 425 23.64 -26.85 -11.28
N MET A 426 24.63 -26.03 -10.89
CA MET A 426 25.54 -26.36 -9.80
C MET A 426 24.77 -26.33 -8.47
N PRO A 427 24.89 -27.35 -7.60
CA PRO A 427 24.15 -27.39 -6.34
C PRO A 427 24.64 -26.30 -5.38
N HIS A 428 23.71 -25.63 -4.69
CA HIS A 428 24.02 -24.52 -3.78
C HIS A 428 23.52 -24.83 -2.37
N PRO A 429 24.40 -25.23 -1.43
CA PRO A 429 24.01 -25.76 -0.12
C PRO A 429 23.11 -24.84 0.68
N LYS A 430 23.46 -23.55 0.74
CA LYS A 430 22.64 -22.53 1.44
C LYS A 430 21.27 -22.35 0.79
N MET A 431 21.22 -22.21 -0.54
CA MET A 431 19.96 -22.02 -1.26
C MET A 431 19.05 -23.23 -1.11
N ASP A 432 19.60 -24.43 -1.30
CA ASP A 432 18.85 -25.68 -1.19
C ASP A 432 18.29 -25.86 0.24
N ALA A 433 19.08 -25.55 1.28
CA ALA A 433 18.63 -25.58 2.66
C ALA A 433 17.51 -24.55 2.94
N VAL A 434 17.63 -23.32 2.42
CA VAL A 434 16.61 -22.26 2.58
C VAL A 434 15.31 -22.64 1.88
N VAL A 435 15.40 -23.21 0.67
CA VAL A 435 14.24 -23.71 -0.08
C VAL A 435 13.55 -24.83 0.69
N GLU A 436 14.31 -25.77 1.25
CA GLU A 436 13.76 -26.85 2.08
C GLU A 436 13.07 -26.29 3.33
N GLY A 437 13.70 -25.35 4.05
CA GLY A 437 13.13 -24.70 5.22
C GLY A 437 11.81 -23.98 4.92
N LEU A 438 11.79 -23.20 3.84
CA LEU A 438 10.59 -22.45 3.42
C LEU A 438 9.47 -23.35 2.91
N SER A 439 9.77 -24.56 2.43
CA SER A 439 8.77 -25.50 1.92
C SER A 439 7.77 -25.97 2.98
N ARG A 440 8.09 -25.85 4.27
CA ARG A 440 7.12 -26.05 5.36
C ARG A 440 5.90 -25.13 5.27
N SER A 441 6.03 -24.00 4.58
CA SER A 441 4.93 -23.06 4.36
C SER A 441 3.75 -23.70 3.61
N TRP A 442 4.00 -24.69 2.73
CA TRP A 442 2.95 -25.38 1.98
C TRP A 442 2.01 -26.19 2.89
N VAL A 443 2.57 -26.72 3.98
CA VAL A 443 1.86 -27.58 4.95
C VAL A 443 1.24 -26.74 6.08
N THR A 444 1.88 -25.65 6.47
CA THR A 444 1.48 -24.84 7.63
C THR A 444 0.65 -23.61 7.27
N GLY A 445 0.66 -23.18 6.00
CA GLY A 445 0.02 -21.94 5.56
C GLY A 445 0.70 -20.66 6.07
N THR A 446 1.88 -20.76 6.71
CA THR A 446 2.60 -19.60 7.23
C THR A 446 3.24 -18.80 6.11
N LYS A 447 3.12 -17.47 6.16
CA LYS A 447 3.82 -16.62 5.21
C LYS A 447 5.22 -16.27 5.67
N SER A 448 6.14 -16.22 4.70
CA SER A 448 7.54 -15.85 4.92
C SER A 448 8.00 -14.79 3.93
N LEU A 449 8.73 -13.79 4.44
CA LEU A 449 9.35 -12.72 3.66
C LEU A 449 10.85 -12.99 3.51
N LEU A 450 11.34 -13.15 2.28
CA LEU A 450 12.74 -13.44 1.98
C LEU A 450 13.41 -12.23 1.32
N PHE A 451 14.36 -11.61 2.02
CA PHE A 451 15.17 -10.55 1.46
C PHE A 451 16.44 -11.10 0.82
N VAL A 452 16.61 -10.82 -0.46
CA VAL A 452 17.81 -11.12 -1.24
C VAL A 452 18.45 -9.81 -1.69
N ARG A 453 19.73 -9.81 -2.00
CA ARG A 453 20.40 -8.64 -2.59
C ARG A 453 20.30 -8.67 -4.11
N ARG A 454 20.34 -9.87 -4.72
CA ARG A 454 20.46 -10.02 -6.17
C ARG A 454 19.15 -10.39 -6.86
N VAL A 455 18.90 -9.74 -8.00
CA VAL A 455 17.78 -10.07 -8.89
C VAL A 455 17.86 -11.52 -9.39
N ALA A 456 19.05 -12.02 -9.72
CA ALA A 456 19.25 -13.41 -10.14
C ALA A 456 18.85 -14.42 -9.05
N SER A 457 19.20 -14.15 -7.79
CA SER A 457 18.79 -14.97 -6.65
C SER A 457 17.27 -15.02 -6.48
N VAL A 458 16.54 -13.92 -6.77
CA VAL A 458 15.06 -13.94 -6.80
C VAL A 458 14.57 -14.99 -7.80
N LYS A 459 15.14 -15.01 -9.01
CA LYS A 459 14.73 -15.94 -10.08
C LYS A 459 14.98 -17.40 -9.68
N GLU A 460 16.18 -17.69 -9.21
CA GLU A 460 16.62 -19.05 -8.87
C GLU A 460 15.86 -19.62 -7.65
N LEU A 461 15.72 -18.83 -6.58
CA LEU A 461 14.96 -19.21 -5.40
C LEU A 461 13.48 -19.44 -5.73
N LYS A 462 12.87 -18.55 -6.54
CA LYS A 462 11.49 -18.73 -6.98
C LYS A 462 11.33 -20.06 -7.72
N ARG A 463 12.17 -20.33 -8.72
CA ARG A 463 12.13 -21.57 -9.51
C ARG A 463 12.23 -22.82 -8.62
N LYS A 464 13.21 -22.85 -7.71
CA LYS A 464 13.40 -23.98 -6.79
C LYS A 464 12.22 -24.17 -5.83
N LEU A 465 11.63 -23.08 -5.32
CA LEU A 465 10.45 -23.15 -4.47
C LEU A 465 9.20 -23.61 -5.24
N ASP A 466 9.02 -23.14 -6.48
CA ASP A 466 7.96 -23.61 -7.38
C ASP A 466 8.07 -25.12 -7.61
N GLU A 467 9.28 -25.63 -7.87
CA GLU A 467 9.53 -27.07 -8.02
C GLU A 467 9.18 -27.87 -6.75
N ARG A 468 9.57 -27.38 -5.57
CA ARG A 468 9.20 -28.04 -4.31
C ARG A 468 7.70 -27.98 -4.03
N TYR A 469 7.04 -26.90 -4.43
CA TYR A 469 5.60 -26.77 -4.32
C TYR A 469 4.89 -27.74 -5.29
N ASP A 470 5.38 -27.90 -6.52
CA ASP A 470 4.84 -28.88 -7.48
C ASP A 470 4.93 -30.30 -6.93
N ASP A 471 6.08 -30.70 -6.40
CA ASP A 471 6.27 -32.03 -5.81
C ASP A 471 5.33 -32.26 -4.62
N TRP A 472 5.17 -31.25 -3.76
CA TRP A 472 4.21 -31.31 -2.64
C TRP A 472 2.77 -31.46 -3.15
N LEU A 473 2.34 -30.62 -4.10
CA LEU A 473 0.97 -30.58 -4.60
C LEU A 473 0.62 -31.87 -5.34
N ILE A 474 1.50 -32.37 -6.20
CA ILE A 474 1.31 -33.61 -6.95
C ILE A 474 1.16 -34.79 -5.99
N ARG A 475 2.03 -34.89 -4.98
CA ARG A 475 1.93 -35.93 -3.95
C ARG A 475 0.62 -35.81 -3.18
N SER A 476 0.28 -34.60 -2.74
CA SER A 476 -0.91 -34.37 -1.93
C SER A 476 -2.21 -34.65 -2.71
N LEU A 477 -2.27 -34.31 -3.99
CA LEU A 477 -3.37 -34.69 -4.87
C LEU A 477 -3.44 -36.20 -5.05
N ARG A 478 -2.31 -36.85 -5.33
CA ARG A 478 -2.26 -38.31 -5.48
C ARG A 478 -2.82 -39.04 -4.25
N GLU A 479 -2.54 -38.56 -3.05
CA GLU A 479 -3.04 -39.14 -1.79
C GLU A 479 -4.54 -38.92 -1.56
N ARG A 480 -5.11 -37.84 -2.13
CA ARG A 480 -6.54 -37.47 -1.97
C ARG A 480 -7.42 -38.01 -3.10
N LEU A 481 -6.86 -38.30 -4.28
CA LEU A 481 -7.60 -38.81 -5.43
C LEU A 481 -7.92 -40.30 -5.29
N PRO A 482 -8.99 -40.82 -5.94
CA PRO A 482 -9.32 -42.23 -5.90
C PRO A 482 -8.27 -43.08 -6.64
N GLU A 483 -7.95 -44.28 -6.13
CA GLU A 483 -6.90 -45.15 -6.70
C GLU A 483 -7.10 -45.45 -8.19
N GLY A 484 -8.36 -45.56 -8.64
CA GLY A 484 -8.72 -45.82 -10.03
C GLY A 484 -8.22 -44.77 -11.04
N VAL A 485 -7.89 -43.55 -10.61
CA VAL A 485 -7.39 -42.49 -11.50
C VAL A 485 -5.87 -42.32 -11.49
N TYR A 486 -5.14 -43.01 -10.61
CA TYR A 486 -3.69 -42.82 -10.43
C TYR A 486 -2.90 -42.97 -11.72
N ALA A 487 -3.15 -44.02 -12.50
CA ALA A 487 -2.41 -44.25 -13.75
C ALA A 487 -2.61 -43.13 -14.79
N ARG A 488 -3.79 -42.49 -14.81
CA ARG A 488 -4.04 -41.35 -15.70
C ARG A 488 -3.42 -40.07 -15.14
N PHE A 489 -3.50 -39.85 -13.83
CA PHE A 489 -2.87 -38.72 -13.15
C PHE A 489 -1.34 -38.74 -13.33
N ASP A 490 -0.71 -39.90 -13.19
CA ASP A 490 0.74 -40.06 -13.35
C ASP A 490 1.21 -39.70 -14.76
N ARG A 491 0.47 -40.13 -15.80
CA ARG A 491 0.74 -39.72 -17.19
C ARG A 491 0.62 -38.22 -17.40
N LEU A 492 -0.31 -37.55 -16.70
CA LEU A 492 -0.45 -36.09 -16.77
C LEU A 492 0.71 -35.37 -16.09
N VAL A 493 1.20 -35.91 -14.97
CA VAL A 493 2.40 -35.41 -14.31
C VAL A 493 3.62 -35.55 -15.21
N GLU A 494 3.76 -36.68 -15.92
CA GLU A 494 4.83 -36.88 -16.91
C GLU A 494 4.72 -35.89 -18.07
N GLN A 495 3.51 -35.66 -18.60
CA GLN A 495 3.25 -34.66 -19.62
C GLN A 495 3.65 -33.26 -19.15
N TYR A 496 3.20 -32.84 -17.96
CA TYR A 496 3.55 -31.56 -17.36
C TYR A 496 5.07 -31.39 -17.25
N ARG A 497 5.76 -32.40 -16.72
CA ARG A 497 7.23 -32.36 -16.56
C ARG A 497 7.95 -32.27 -17.91
N ALA A 498 7.43 -32.90 -18.95
CA ALA A 498 7.96 -32.80 -20.31
C ALA A 498 7.74 -31.40 -20.90
N GLU A 499 6.52 -30.86 -20.83
CA GLU A 499 6.18 -29.51 -21.32
C GLU A 499 7.00 -28.43 -20.59
N LYS A 500 7.08 -28.50 -19.26
CA LYS A 500 7.90 -27.58 -18.45
C LYS A 500 9.37 -27.61 -18.87
N LYS A 501 9.91 -28.79 -19.15
CA LYS A 501 11.30 -28.95 -19.60
C LYS A 501 11.53 -28.32 -20.98
N THR A 502 10.62 -28.53 -21.94
CA THR A 502 10.70 -27.92 -23.27
C THR A 502 10.70 -26.40 -23.19
N VAL A 503 9.82 -25.80 -22.39
CA VAL A 503 9.77 -24.34 -22.19
C VAL A 503 11.09 -23.83 -21.60
N LEU A 504 11.63 -24.51 -20.60
CA LEU A 504 12.92 -24.14 -19.98
C LEU A 504 14.12 -24.24 -20.95
N ASP A 505 14.08 -25.18 -21.90
CA ASP A 505 15.13 -25.35 -22.91
C ASP A 505 15.03 -24.30 -24.04
N GLU A 506 13.82 -23.78 -24.34
CA GLU A 506 13.56 -22.74 -25.35
C GLU A 506 13.77 -21.31 -24.79
N SER A 507 13.50 -21.06 -23.51
CA SER A 507 13.59 -19.74 -22.87
C SER A 507 14.93 -19.50 -22.16
N SER A 508 16.03 -19.42 -22.92
CA SER A 508 17.38 -19.33 -22.33
C SER A 508 17.80 -17.95 -21.77
N ASP A 509 17.02 -16.87 -21.93
CA ASP A 509 17.45 -15.52 -21.46
C ASP A 509 16.39 -14.64 -20.78
N ASP A 510 15.12 -15.00 -20.73
CA ASP A 510 14.12 -14.21 -20.01
C ASP A 510 13.24 -15.10 -19.15
N ILE A 511 12.99 -14.66 -17.90
CA ILE A 511 11.83 -15.18 -17.17
C ILE A 511 10.66 -14.87 -18.09
N ALA A 512 9.87 -15.88 -18.44
CA ALA A 512 8.53 -15.63 -18.94
C ALA A 512 7.84 -14.72 -17.93
N GLN A 513 7.82 -13.41 -18.23
CA GLN A 513 6.88 -12.51 -17.59
C GLN A 513 5.51 -13.16 -17.84
N PRO A 514 4.59 -13.15 -16.87
CA PRO A 514 3.23 -13.62 -17.15
C PRO A 514 2.78 -12.92 -18.44
N GLU A 515 2.56 -13.71 -19.49
CA GLU A 515 2.20 -13.21 -20.81
C GLU A 515 1.02 -12.25 -20.67
N ASP A 516 1.02 -11.24 -21.54
CA ASP A 516 0.15 -10.08 -21.50
C ASP A 516 -1.31 -10.38 -21.10
N GLN A 517 -1.80 -9.50 -20.23
CA GLN A 517 -3.13 -9.50 -19.64
C GLN A 517 -4.15 -9.00 -20.68
N ASP A 518 -4.62 -9.89 -21.55
CA ASP A 518 -5.71 -9.56 -22.47
C ASP A 518 -7.08 -9.53 -21.76
N MET A 519 -7.85 -8.48 -22.02
CA MET A 519 -9.27 -8.38 -21.68
C MET A 519 -10.08 -9.05 -22.80
N ASP A 520 -10.93 -10.03 -22.48
CA ASP A 520 -11.93 -10.53 -23.44
C ASP A 520 -13.08 -9.48 -23.58
N ASP A 521 -13.85 -9.55 -24.68
CA ASP A 521 -14.97 -8.64 -25.03
C ASP A 521 -16.08 -8.51 -23.96
N ASP A 522 -16.14 -9.42 -22.97
CA ASP A 522 -17.11 -9.42 -21.86
C ASP A 522 -16.53 -8.84 -20.54
N GLY A 523 -15.35 -8.22 -20.59
CA GLY A 523 -14.71 -7.60 -19.42
C GLY A 523 -14.06 -8.58 -18.42
N THR A 524 -13.97 -9.86 -18.78
CA THR A 524 -13.24 -10.89 -18.01
C THR A 524 -11.79 -11.00 -18.47
N MET A 525 -10.82 -10.78 -17.57
CA MET A 525 -9.38 -10.98 -17.85
C MET A 525 -9.05 -12.47 -17.99
N LYS A 526 -8.32 -12.84 -19.05
CA LYS A 526 -7.93 -14.22 -19.37
C LYS A 526 -6.60 -14.58 -18.68
N ASP A 527 -6.65 -15.37 -17.61
CA ASP A 527 -5.44 -16.01 -17.06
C ASP A 527 -5.13 -17.23 -17.92
N ARG A 528 -4.07 -17.21 -18.74
CA ARG A 528 -3.76 -18.32 -19.66
C ARG A 528 -3.23 -19.58 -18.96
N GLY A 529 -2.89 -19.53 -17.66
CA GLY A 529 -2.35 -20.67 -16.91
C GLY A 529 -0.99 -21.15 -17.46
N GLY A 530 0.10 -20.50 -17.04
CA GLY A 530 1.46 -20.84 -17.48
C GLY A 530 1.99 -22.18 -16.94
N THR A 531 3.05 -22.71 -17.54
CA THR A 531 3.74 -23.95 -17.13
C THR A 531 4.67 -23.79 -15.91
N ASP A 532 4.73 -22.59 -15.33
CA ASP A 532 5.61 -22.24 -14.20
C ASP A 532 5.47 -23.19 -13.00
N THR A 533 4.23 -23.54 -12.66
CA THR A 533 3.87 -24.49 -11.58
C THR A 533 2.77 -25.42 -12.06
N PHE A 534 2.70 -26.62 -11.50
CA PHE A 534 1.62 -27.58 -11.74
C PHE A 534 0.27 -26.95 -11.36
N PHE A 535 0.22 -26.11 -10.32
CA PHE A 535 -1.00 -25.40 -9.96
C PHE A 535 -1.45 -24.43 -11.07
N ALA A 536 -0.54 -23.61 -11.61
CA ALA A 536 -0.88 -22.70 -12.70
C ALA A 536 -1.31 -23.46 -13.96
N TRP A 537 -0.60 -24.53 -14.32
CA TRP A 537 -0.89 -25.35 -15.50
C TRP A 537 -2.18 -26.16 -15.38
N PHE A 538 -2.46 -26.71 -14.20
CA PHE A 538 -3.58 -27.65 -14.00
C PHE A 538 -4.86 -26.99 -13.44
N PHE A 539 -4.73 -25.94 -12.63
CA PHE A 539 -5.87 -25.30 -11.96
C PHE A 539 -6.31 -23.97 -12.59
N ARG A 540 -5.56 -23.43 -13.56
CA ARG A 540 -5.89 -22.15 -14.21
C ARG A 540 -5.85 -22.23 -15.73
N GLY A 541 -6.35 -21.19 -16.38
CA GLY A 541 -6.39 -21.08 -17.83
C GLY A 541 -7.17 -22.18 -18.51
N ASP A 542 -6.61 -22.72 -19.59
CA ASP A 542 -7.29 -23.74 -20.40
C ASP A 542 -7.11 -25.16 -19.87
N GLY A 543 -6.10 -25.39 -19.03
CA GLY A 543 -5.75 -26.70 -18.51
C GLY A 543 -5.37 -27.71 -19.62
N PRO A 544 -4.92 -28.93 -19.24
CA PRO A 544 -4.60 -29.96 -20.21
C PRO A 544 -5.83 -30.45 -21.00
N PRO A 545 -5.74 -30.61 -22.34
CA PRO A 545 -6.87 -31.00 -23.17
C PRO A 545 -7.36 -32.42 -22.85
N GLY A 546 -8.68 -32.61 -22.86
CA GLY A 546 -9.30 -33.93 -22.66
C GLY A 546 -9.27 -34.45 -21.21
N VAL A 547 -8.94 -33.59 -20.24
CA VAL A 547 -8.81 -33.94 -18.82
C VAL A 547 -9.77 -33.08 -17.99
N ILE A 548 -10.32 -33.64 -16.91
CA ILE A 548 -10.99 -32.84 -15.88
C ILE A 548 -9.91 -32.18 -15.02
N SER A 549 -9.40 -31.05 -15.49
CA SER A 549 -8.45 -30.23 -14.74
C SER A 549 -9.16 -29.31 -13.75
N GLY A 550 -8.41 -28.74 -12.80
CA GLY A 550 -8.94 -27.71 -11.93
C GLY A 550 -9.43 -26.49 -12.72
N ALA A 551 -8.78 -26.15 -13.83
CA ALA A 551 -9.17 -25.04 -14.69
C ALA A 551 -10.56 -25.24 -15.33
N ASN A 552 -10.87 -26.47 -15.76
CA ASN A 552 -12.18 -26.81 -16.32
C ASN A 552 -13.28 -26.69 -15.26
N ILE A 553 -13.01 -27.16 -14.03
CA ILE A 553 -13.95 -27.07 -12.91
C ILE A 553 -14.13 -25.61 -12.47
N GLN A 554 -13.03 -24.84 -12.37
CA GLN A 554 -13.04 -23.43 -11.99
C GLN A 554 -13.89 -22.60 -12.97
N ARG A 555 -13.74 -22.84 -14.29
CA ARG A 555 -14.58 -22.19 -15.31
C ARG A 555 -16.06 -22.42 -15.08
N ARG A 556 -16.48 -23.58 -14.56
CA ARG A 556 -17.88 -23.85 -14.19
C ARG A 556 -18.38 -23.05 -12.98
N PHE A 557 -17.50 -22.50 -12.14
CA PHE A 557 -17.90 -21.60 -11.05
C PHE A 557 -17.89 -20.12 -11.46
N ILE A 558 -17.29 -19.79 -12.60
CA ILE A 558 -17.13 -18.40 -13.09
C ILE A 558 -18.09 -18.12 -14.25
N GLN A 559 -18.26 -19.06 -15.17
CA GLN A 559 -19.11 -18.87 -16.35
C GLN A 559 -20.58 -18.98 -15.98
N ARG A 560 -21.33 -17.88 -16.18
CA ARG A 560 -22.75 -17.74 -15.79
C ARG A 560 -23.66 -18.84 -16.35
N GLY A 561 -23.34 -19.38 -17.53
CA GLY A 561 -24.13 -20.39 -18.24
C GLY A 561 -23.96 -21.84 -17.75
N THR A 562 -23.13 -22.09 -16.75
CA THR A 562 -22.78 -23.43 -16.28
C THR A 562 -23.52 -23.81 -14.99
N ALA A 563 -23.53 -25.11 -14.65
CA ALA A 563 -24.29 -25.63 -13.51
C ALA A 563 -23.83 -25.06 -12.14
N TYR A 564 -22.55 -24.67 -11.98
CA TYR A 564 -22.04 -24.17 -10.69
C TYR A 564 -22.02 -22.65 -10.58
N ALA A 565 -22.59 -21.94 -11.55
CA ALA A 565 -22.58 -20.49 -11.57
C ALA A 565 -23.27 -19.85 -10.35
N THR A 566 -24.26 -20.53 -9.76
CA THR A 566 -25.00 -20.05 -8.58
C THR A 566 -24.48 -20.62 -7.26
N PHE A 567 -23.46 -21.49 -7.29
CA PHE A 567 -23.02 -22.26 -6.11
C PHE A 567 -22.63 -21.36 -4.92
N PHE A 568 -21.89 -20.29 -5.21
CA PHE A 568 -21.42 -19.31 -4.23
C PHE A 568 -22.17 -17.97 -4.33
N GLU A 569 -23.33 -17.94 -4.98
CA GLU A 569 -24.20 -16.76 -4.91
C GLU A 569 -25.01 -16.79 -3.62
N ASP A 570 -25.44 -15.62 -3.13
CA ASP A 570 -26.40 -15.56 -2.04
C ASP A 570 -27.84 -15.52 -2.58
N ASN A 571 -28.78 -16.04 -1.78
CA ASN A 571 -30.21 -15.96 -2.04
C ASN A 571 -30.85 -14.96 -1.07
N HIS A 572 -30.81 -13.69 -1.46
CA HIS A 572 -31.31 -12.56 -0.68
C HIS A 572 -32.81 -12.64 -0.42
N THR A 573 -33.59 -13.19 -1.37
CA THR A 573 -35.04 -13.34 -1.19
C THR A 573 -35.33 -14.34 -0.08
N MET A 574 -34.69 -15.51 -0.15
CA MET A 574 -34.80 -16.53 0.89
C MET A 574 -34.34 -16.01 2.26
N ALA A 575 -33.20 -15.29 2.30
CA ALA A 575 -32.65 -14.72 3.52
C ALA A 575 -33.56 -13.64 4.14
N LEU A 576 -34.08 -12.71 3.34
CA LEU A 576 -34.95 -11.62 3.82
C LEU A 576 -36.28 -12.15 4.38
N LEU A 577 -36.85 -13.18 3.74
CA LEU A 577 -38.12 -13.79 4.15
C LEU A 577 -37.96 -14.80 5.30
N GLY A 578 -36.73 -15.16 5.69
CA GLY A 578 -36.47 -16.22 6.66
C GLY A 578 -37.00 -17.59 6.23
N ALA A 579 -37.15 -17.80 4.92
CA ALA A 579 -37.77 -18.99 4.34
C ALA A 579 -36.75 -20.12 4.12
N ARG A 580 -37.24 -21.35 3.98
CA ARG A 580 -36.41 -22.53 3.64
C ARG A 580 -36.61 -22.92 2.17
N PRO A 581 -35.64 -23.62 1.55
CA PRO A 581 -35.84 -24.20 0.22
C PRO A 581 -37.13 -25.01 0.15
N GLY A 582 -37.94 -24.76 -0.89
CA GLY A 582 -39.28 -25.32 -1.10
C GLY A 582 -40.42 -24.51 -0.48
N SER A 583 -40.15 -23.39 0.17
CA SER A 583 -41.16 -22.53 0.82
C SER A 583 -41.02 -21.03 0.52
N VAL A 584 -40.02 -20.64 -0.28
CA VAL A 584 -39.72 -19.22 -0.56
C VAL A 584 -40.85 -18.55 -1.31
N LEU A 585 -41.42 -19.22 -2.32
CA LEU A 585 -42.54 -18.66 -3.09
C LEU A 585 -43.81 -18.50 -2.23
N ASN A 586 -44.06 -19.44 -1.31
CA ASN A 586 -45.18 -19.36 -0.38
C ASN A 586 -44.98 -18.20 0.61
N ALA A 587 -43.78 -18.07 1.18
CA ALA A 587 -43.45 -16.96 2.08
C ALA A 587 -43.53 -15.60 1.37
N LEU A 588 -43.12 -15.53 0.09
CA LEU A 588 -43.25 -14.33 -0.72
C LEU A 588 -44.72 -13.97 -0.94
N ALA A 589 -45.55 -14.95 -1.28
CA ALA A 589 -46.99 -14.77 -1.47
C ALA A 589 -47.70 -14.30 -0.19
N ASP A 590 -47.35 -14.91 0.95
CA ASP A 590 -47.87 -14.54 2.27
C ASP A 590 -47.54 -13.08 2.62
N VAL A 591 -46.31 -12.64 2.36
CA VAL A 591 -45.87 -11.24 2.59
C VAL A 591 -46.54 -10.25 1.64
N MET A 592 -46.78 -10.66 0.39
CA MET A 592 -47.50 -9.86 -0.61
C MET A 592 -49.01 -9.82 -0.37
N GLY A 593 -49.57 -10.72 0.45
CA GLY A 593 -51.01 -10.86 0.67
C GLY A 593 -51.77 -11.42 -0.55
N VAL A 594 -51.10 -12.23 -1.36
CA VAL A 594 -51.67 -12.86 -2.57
C VAL A 594 -51.51 -14.37 -2.50
N ASP A 595 -52.17 -15.12 -3.39
CA ASP A 595 -51.93 -16.56 -3.49
C ASP A 595 -50.60 -16.85 -4.24
N PRO A 596 -49.97 -18.03 -4.03
CA PRO A 596 -48.69 -18.36 -4.66
C PRO A 596 -48.68 -18.34 -6.19
N SER A 597 -49.81 -18.56 -6.85
CA SER A 597 -49.86 -18.51 -8.32
C SER A 597 -49.82 -17.06 -8.83
N THR A 598 -50.46 -16.14 -8.12
CA THR A 598 -50.38 -14.70 -8.40
C THR A 598 -48.97 -14.16 -8.14
N ALA A 599 -48.34 -14.52 -7.00
CA ALA A 599 -46.97 -14.10 -6.70
C ALA A 599 -45.97 -14.57 -7.78
N ARG A 600 -46.15 -15.80 -8.29
CA ARG A 600 -45.35 -16.38 -9.38
C ARG A 600 -45.43 -15.55 -10.66
N GLU A 601 -46.64 -15.14 -11.04
CA GLU A 601 -46.85 -14.35 -12.26
C GLU A 601 -46.29 -12.93 -12.12
N GLU A 602 -46.41 -12.30 -10.94
CA GLU A 602 -45.79 -11.00 -10.65
C GLU A 602 -44.26 -11.04 -10.74
N VAL A 603 -43.63 -12.06 -10.14
CA VAL A 603 -42.17 -12.27 -10.24
C VAL A 603 -41.76 -12.47 -11.69
N ARG A 604 -42.50 -13.28 -12.46
CA ARG A 604 -42.23 -13.50 -13.89
C ARG A 604 -42.34 -12.20 -14.68
N HIS A 605 -43.41 -11.42 -14.48
CA HIS A 605 -43.60 -10.15 -15.17
C HIS A 605 -42.46 -9.17 -14.87
N CYS A 606 -42.11 -9.00 -13.60
CA CYS A 606 -41.06 -8.07 -13.19
C CYS A 606 -39.65 -8.52 -13.61
N ALA A 607 -39.38 -9.83 -13.67
CA ALA A 607 -38.09 -10.40 -14.06
C ALA A 607 -37.68 -10.03 -15.50
N ALA A 608 -38.63 -9.72 -16.39
CA ALA A 608 -38.35 -9.35 -17.78
C ALA A 608 -37.36 -8.17 -17.88
N LYS A 609 -37.42 -7.21 -16.95
CA LYS A 609 -36.54 -6.02 -16.89
C LYS A 609 -35.06 -6.36 -16.68
N TYR A 610 -34.76 -7.53 -16.12
CA TYR A 610 -33.41 -7.98 -15.74
C TYR A 610 -32.84 -9.03 -16.70
N LEU A 611 -33.64 -9.49 -17.66
CA LEU A 611 -33.23 -10.48 -18.64
C LEU A 611 -32.88 -9.82 -19.98
N SER A 612 -31.86 -10.36 -20.64
CA SER A 612 -31.52 -9.99 -22.00
C SER A 612 -32.49 -10.64 -23.00
N GLN A 613 -32.51 -10.15 -24.23
CA GLN A 613 -33.28 -10.75 -25.33
C GLN A 613 -32.64 -12.04 -25.89
N ALA A 614 -31.69 -12.63 -25.16
CA ALA A 614 -30.98 -13.81 -25.61
C ALA A 614 -31.90 -15.04 -25.70
N ARG A 615 -31.76 -15.81 -26.77
CA ARG A 615 -32.54 -17.04 -27.03
C ARG A 615 -32.36 -18.11 -25.96
N ARG A 616 -31.21 -18.14 -25.28
CA ARG A 616 -30.88 -19.05 -24.18
C ARG A 616 -30.34 -18.25 -23.00
N LEU A 617 -31.13 -18.21 -21.93
CA LEU A 617 -30.76 -17.52 -20.68
C LEU A 617 -29.98 -18.47 -19.77
N ALA A 618 -28.85 -17.98 -19.25
CA ALA A 618 -28.00 -18.67 -18.30
C ALA A 618 -28.67 -18.83 -16.93
N GLY A 619 -28.30 -19.86 -16.17
CA GLY A 619 -28.90 -20.13 -14.85
C GLY A 619 -28.65 -19.02 -13.83
N ALA A 620 -27.43 -18.49 -13.77
CA ALA A 620 -27.12 -17.37 -12.89
C ALA A 620 -27.90 -16.10 -13.25
N ASP A 621 -28.11 -15.81 -14.54
CA ASP A 621 -28.91 -14.66 -14.96
C ASP A 621 -30.40 -14.84 -14.59
N ARG A 622 -30.93 -16.07 -14.65
CA ARG A 622 -32.30 -16.37 -14.19
C ARG A 622 -32.45 -16.20 -12.69
N MET A 623 -31.49 -16.68 -11.90
CA MET A 623 -31.50 -16.51 -10.44
C MET A 623 -31.37 -15.02 -10.07
N GLU A 624 -30.48 -14.29 -10.72
CA GLU A 624 -30.33 -12.85 -10.51
C GLU A 624 -31.62 -12.10 -10.86
N ALA A 625 -32.24 -12.39 -12.00
CA ALA A 625 -33.49 -11.76 -12.42
C ALA A 625 -34.66 -12.09 -11.48
N ALA A 626 -34.78 -13.34 -11.02
CA ALA A 626 -35.81 -13.76 -10.07
C ALA A 626 -35.69 -13.00 -8.75
N GLN A 627 -34.47 -12.93 -8.20
CA GLN A 627 -34.21 -12.21 -6.95
C GLN A 627 -34.41 -10.70 -7.12
N ALA A 628 -33.93 -10.12 -8.23
CA ALA A 628 -34.12 -8.70 -8.51
C ALA A 628 -35.60 -8.32 -8.63
N ALA A 629 -36.40 -9.18 -9.29
CA ALA A 629 -37.84 -9.03 -9.39
C ALA A 629 -38.51 -9.11 -8.02
N ALA A 630 -38.19 -10.12 -7.21
CA ALA A 630 -38.74 -10.26 -5.86
C ALA A 630 -38.40 -9.06 -4.98
N MET A 631 -37.15 -8.56 -5.01
CA MET A 631 -36.76 -7.36 -4.27
C MET A 631 -37.46 -6.09 -4.80
N GLU A 632 -37.64 -5.97 -6.11
CA GLU A 632 -38.36 -4.83 -6.71
C GLU A 632 -39.83 -4.80 -6.30
N ILE A 633 -40.49 -5.97 -6.19
CA ILE A 633 -41.86 -6.09 -5.72
C ILE A 633 -41.95 -5.77 -4.23
N LEU A 634 -41.06 -6.36 -3.43
CA LEU A 634 -41.09 -6.21 -1.97
C LEU A 634 -40.77 -4.78 -1.50
N LYS A 635 -39.96 -4.02 -2.25
CA LYS A 635 -39.54 -2.66 -1.84
C LYS A 635 -40.71 -1.68 -1.64
N ASP A 636 -41.83 -1.92 -2.32
CA ASP A 636 -43.00 -1.04 -2.30
C ASP A 636 -43.96 -1.37 -1.14
N LEU A 637 -43.68 -2.44 -0.37
CA LEU A 637 -44.43 -2.80 0.82
C LEU A 637 -44.08 -1.91 2.02
N HIS A 638 -45.03 -1.71 2.92
CA HIS A 638 -44.81 -0.98 4.16
C HIS A 638 -44.24 -1.90 5.26
N GLY A 639 -43.27 -1.40 6.03
CA GLY A 639 -42.64 -2.11 7.14
C GLY A 639 -41.17 -2.49 6.87
N GLU A 640 -40.58 -3.23 7.81
CA GLU A 640 -39.14 -3.56 7.79
C GLU A 640 -38.72 -4.32 6.52
N ILE A 641 -39.54 -5.28 6.07
CA ILE A 641 -39.25 -6.07 4.86
C ILE A 641 -39.14 -5.17 3.62
N GLY A 642 -40.03 -4.20 3.46
CA GLY A 642 -39.99 -3.28 2.32
C GLY A 642 -38.80 -2.34 2.35
N GLU A 643 -38.46 -1.81 3.52
CA GLU A 643 -37.26 -0.99 3.71
C GLU A 643 -35.98 -1.77 3.36
N TYR A 644 -35.86 -3.00 3.86
CA TYR A 644 -34.71 -3.86 3.61
C TYR A 644 -34.63 -4.34 2.16
N ALA A 645 -35.75 -4.74 1.55
CA ALA A 645 -35.81 -5.06 0.12
C ALA A 645 -35.41 -3.87 -0.75
N GLY A 646 -35.85 -2.66 -0.38
CA GLY A 646 -35.44 -1.41 -1.03
C GLY A 646 -33.93 -1.20 -0.97
N ILE A 647 -33.30 -1.43 0.18
CA ILE A 647 -31.84 -1.33 0.32
C ILE A 647 -31.13 -2.33 -0.59
N ILE A 648 -31.50 -3.62 -0.54
CA ILE A 648 -30.89 -4.68 -1.35
C ILE A 648 -31.04 -4.36 -2.84
N TRP A 649 -32.23 -3.95 -3.26
CA TRP A 649 -32.52 -3.59 -4.65
C TRP A 649 -31.64 -2.43 -5.14
N HIS A 650 -31.54 -1.34 -4.37
CA HIS A 650 -30.73 -0.17 -4.75
C HIS A 650 -29.23 -0.47 -4.78
N GLU A 651 -28.73 -1.26 -3.80
CA GLU A 651 -27.32 -1.57 -3.64
C GLU A 651 -26.80 -2.61 -4.64
N ARG A 652 -27.62 -3.62 -4.96
CA ARG A 652 -27.18 -4.79 -5.75
C ARG A 652 -27.83 -4.88 -7.13
N TYR A 653 -29.15 -4.71 -7.23
CA TYR A 653 -29.93 -5.14 -8.40
C TYR A 653 -30.36 -4.02 -9.35
N LYS A 654 -30.41 -2.76 -8.90
CA LYS A 654 -30.83 -1.61 -9.72
C LYS A 654 -29.98 -1.48 -10.99
N SER A 655 -28.67 -1.69 -10.87
CA SER A 655 -27.72 -1.68 -11.99
C SER A 655 -27.79 -2.91 -12.90
N SER A 656 -28.48 -3.98 -12.47
CA SER A 656 -28.63 -5.21 -13.26
C SER A 656 -29.75 -5.13 -14.32
N GLN A 657 -30.53 -4.05 -14.31
CA GLN A 657 -31.56 -3.81 -15.33
C GLN A 657 -30.94 -3.75 -16.73
N LYS A 658 -31.54 -4.48 -17.68
CA LYS A 658 -31.04 -4.58 -19.05
C LYS A 658 -31.71 -3.52 -19.93
N LYS A 659 -30.94 -2.91 -20.82
CA LYS A 659 -31.44 -2.01 -21.87
C LYS A 659 -30.78 -2.39 -23.21
N PRO A 660 -31.52 -2.96 -24.18
CA PRO A 660 -32.93 -3.35 -24.12
C PRO A 660 -33.18 -4.59 -23.23
N HIS A 661 -34.33 -4.64 -22.55
CA HIS A 661 -34.78 -5.79 -21.77
C HIS A 661 -35.60 -6.79 -22.60
N ALA A 662 -35.84 -7.99 -22.06
CA ALA A 662 -36.77 -8.95 -22.65
C ALA A 662 -38.20 -8.41 -22.69
N SER A 663 -38.99 -8.81 -23.70
CA SER A 663 -40.42 -8.47 -23.80
C SER A 663 -41.28 -9.34 -22.89
N GLU A 664 -40.86 -10.58 -22.65
CA GLU A 664 -41.51 -11.54 -21.77
C GLU A 664 -40.43 -12.42 -21.12
N ALA A 665 -40.58 -12.74 -19.84
CA ALA A 665 -39.66 -13.63 -19.13
C ALA A 665 -40.19 -15.08 -19.11
N PRO A 666 -39.32 -16.10 -19.17
CA PRO A 666 -39.70 -17.45 -18.76
C PRO A 666 -40.07 -17.46 -17.26
N ASP A 667 -40.75 -18.50 -16.80
CA ASP A 667 -40.92 -18.68 -15.35
C ASP A 667 -39.54 -18.87 -14.68
N VAL A 668 -39.15 -17.89 -13.88
CA VAL A 668 -37.89 -17.88 -13.12
C VAL A 668 -38.12 -18.09 -11.63
N SER A 669 -39.36 -18.26 -11.20
CA SER A 669 -39.73 -18.29 -9.77
C SER A 669 -39.11 -19.47 -9.03
N GLU A 670 -38.91 -20.59 -9.72
CA GLU A 670 -38.23 -21.78 -9.17
C GLU A 670 -36.77 -21.50 -8.77
N TRP A 671 -36.13 -20.48 -9.36
CA TRP A 671 -34.77 -20.09 -8.99
C TRP A 671 -34.70 -19.40 -7.63
N LEU A 672 -35.81 -18.90 -7.09
CA LEU A 672 -35.89 -18.40 -5.72
C LEU A 672 -35.75 -19.53 -4.69
N GLU A 673 -36.05 -20.77 -5.07
CA GLU A 673 -35.95 -21.95 -4.19
C GLU A 673 -34.56 -22.58 -4.22
N ARG A 674 -33.66 -22.12 -5.09
CA ARG A 674 -32.36 -22.77 -5.30
C ARG A 674 -31.46 -22.64 -4.07
N PRO A 675 -30.99 -23.75 -3.47
CA PRO A 675 -30.00 -23.70 -2.42
C PRO A 675 -28.62 -23.36 -2.98
N THR A 676 -27.88 -22.55 -2.24
CA THR A 676 -26.49 -22.14 -2.46
C THR A 676 -25.64 -22.41 -1.22
N PHE A 677 -24.32 -22.28 -1.36
CA PHE A 677 -23.37 -22.38 -0.25
C PHE A 677 -23.77 -21.51 0.94
N PHE A 678 -24.15 -20.25 0.69
CA PHE A 678 -24.51 -19.30 1.74
C PHE A 678 -25.90 -19.56 2.34
N THR A 679 -26.83 -20.14 1.59
CA THR A 679 -28.13 -20.56 2.17
C THR A 679 -27.97 -21.76 3.09
N GLU A 680 -27.15 -22.74 2.72
CA GLU A 680 -26.90 -23.93 3.54
C GLU A 680 -26.05 -23.58 4.76
N LEU A 681 -25.04 -22.71 4.60
CA LEU A 681 -24.19 -22.25 5.72
C LEU A 681 -24.99 -21.53 6.82
N ARG A 682 -26.16 -20.95 6.50
CA ARG A 682 -27.07 -20.33 7.49
C ARG A 682 -27.86 -21.35 8.32
N GLN A 683 -27.93 -22.61 7.90
CA GLN A 683 -28.68 -23.62 8.64
C GLN A 683 -28.05 -23.85 10.03
N PRO A 684 -28.86 -24.17 11.05
CA PRO A 684 -28.38 -24.35 12.43
C PRO A 684 -27.25 -25.38 12.56
N ASP A 685 -27.23 -26.41 11.72
CA ASP A 685 -26.23 -27.48 11.73
C ASP A 685 -24.80 -26.95 11.50
N TRP A 686 -24.67 -25.81 10.80
CA TRP A 686 -23.39 -25.20 10.45
C TRP A 686 -23.08 -23.94 11.27
N ALA A 687 -23.83 -23.62 12.32
CA ALA A 687 -23.71 -22.36 13.05
C ALA A 687 -22.26 -22.08 13.54
N LEU A 688 -21.58 -23.10 14.09
CA LEU A 688 -20.19 -22.99 14.54
C LEU A 688 -19.19 -22.78 13.40
N LEU A 689 -19.48 -23.33 12.22
CA LEU A 689 -18.65 -23.11 11.02
C LEU A 689 -18.88 -21.69 10.49
N ARG A 690 -20.14 -21.27 10.38
CA ARG A 690 -20.55 -19.93 9.94
C ARG A 690 -19.92 -18.85 10.80
N GLU A 691 -19.91 -19.01 12.12
CA GLU A 691 -19.26 -18.06 13.05
C GLU A 691 -17.77 -17.82 12.72
N LYS A 692 -17.08 -18.83 12.18
CA LYS A 692 -15.65 -18.73 11.84
C LYS A 692 -15.39 -18.18 10.44
N ILE A 693 -16.18 -18.57 9.44
CA ILE A 693 -15.90 -18.21 8.05
C ILE A 693 -16.76 -17.03 7.56
N TRP A 694 -18.03 -16.93 7.99
CA TRP A 694 -18.98 -15.91 7.53
C TRP A 694 -19.87 -15.39 8.69
N PRO A 695 -19.27 -14.76 9.72
CA PRO A 695 -20.00 -14.24 10.88
C PRO A 695 -20.88 -13.04 10.50
N GLU A 696 -21.93 -12.80 11.30
CA GLU A 696 -22.77 -11.61 11.17
C GLU A 696 -22.04 -10.33 11.62
N PRO A 697 -22.33 -9.16 11.01
CA PRO A 697 -21.70 -7.90 11.39
C PRO A 697 -22.14 -7.49 12.80
N ALA A 698 -21.23 -6.97 13.61
CA ALA A 698 -21.50 -6.70 15.03
C ALA A 698 -22.25 -5.38 15.30
N ALA A 699 -22.15 -4.39 14.42
CA ALA A 699 -22.77 -3.07 14.57
C ALA A 699 -22.87 -2.33 13.23
N GLY A 700 -23.86 -1.42 13.12
CA GLY A 700 -24.09 -0.61 11.92
C GLY A 700 -25.58 -0.48 11.59
N THR A 701 -25.86 0.32 10.57
CA THR A 701 -27.16 0.36 9.90
C THR A 701 -27.40 -0.91 9.09
N TRP A 702 -28.65 -1.24 8.77
CA TRP A 702 -28.96 -2.42 7.94
C TRP A 702 -28.23 -2.38 6.58
N ARG A 703 -28.10 -1.19 5.99
CA ARG A 703 -27.36 -0.97 4.74
C ARG A 703 -25.89 -1.33 4.88
N GLU A 704 -25.24 -0.92 5.96
CA GLU A 704 -23.85 -1.28 6.25
C GLU A 704 -23.70 -2.77 6.51
N HIS A 705 -24.62 -3.38 7.26
CA HIS A 705 -24.64 -4.83 7.49
C HIS A 705 -24.75 -5.62 6.19
N PHE A 706 -25.68 -5.25 5.31
CA PHE A 706 -25.87 -5.91 4.01
C PHE A 706 -24.61 -5.80 3.15
N ARG A 707 -24.05 -4.60 3.01
CA ARG A 707 -22.83 -4.38 2.23
C ARG A 707 -21.65 -5.18 2.78
N GLU A 708 -21.49 -5.22 4.09
CA GLU A 708 -20.44 -6.01 4.74
C GLU A 708 -20.62 -7.52 4.47
N GLN A 709 -21.83 -8.06 4.62
CA GLN A 709 -22.12 -9.47 4.34
C GLN A 709 -21.82 -9.84 2.88
N GLU A 710 -22.21 -8.99 1.94
CA GLU A 710 -21.92 -9.19 0.52
C GLU A 710 -20.41 -9.19 0.26
N LEU A 711 -19.67 -8.21 0.82
CA LEU A 711 -18.20 -8.17 0.69
C LEU A 711 -17.54 -9.42 1.28
N ARG A 712 -17.99 -9.88 2.46
CA ARG A 712 -17.50 -11.13 3.08
C ARG A 712 -17.78 -12.33 2.19
N ALA A 713 -19.00 -12.43 1.64
CA ALA A 713 -19.39 -13.51 0.74
C ALA A 713 -18.51 -13.55 -0.51
N GLN A 714 -18.26 -12.40 -1.14
CA GLN A 714 -17.43 -12.31 -2.34
C GLN A 714 -15.96 -12.67 -2.07
N LEU A 715 -15.40 -12.32 -0.91
CA LEU A 715 -14.05 -12.73 -0.50
C LEU A 715 -13.95 -14.24 -0.33
N LEU A 716 -14.88 -14.84 0.42
CA LEU A 716 -14.91 -16.29 0.66
C LEU A 716 -15.09 -17.06 -0.65
N ALA A 717 -16.03 -16.62 -1.48
CA ALA A 717 -16.30 -17.22 -2.76
C ALA A 717 -15.08 -17.14 -3.70
N SER A 718 -14.38 -16.01 -3.72
CA SER A 718 -13.18 -15.83 -4.54
C SER A 718 -12.03 -16.70 -4.04
N ALA A 719 -11.80 -16.77 -2.72
CA ALA A 719 -10.80 -17.64 -2.12
C ALA A 719 -11.10 -19.12 -2.39
N ALA A 720 -12.36 -19.55 -2.25
CA ALA A 720 -12.78 -20.91 -2.53
C ALA A 720 -12.60 -21.32 -4.01
N ARG A 721 -12.73 -20.37 -4.95
CA ARG A 721 -12.62 -20.61 -6.40
C ARG A 721 -11.20 -20.47 -6.96
N LEU A 722 -10.38 -19.59 -6.37
CA LEU A 722 -9.09 -19.15 -6.93
C LEU A 722 -7.89 -19.42 -6.02
N GLY A 723 -8.12 -19.58 -4.70
CA GLY A 723 -7.10 -19.76 -3.68
C GLY A 723 -6.72 -21.23 -3.42
N HIS A 724 -6.09 -21.47 -2.27
CA HIS A 724 -5.69 -22.80 -1.85
C HIS A 724 -6.90 -23.72 -1.60
N ALA A 725 -7.98 -23.16 -1.07
CA ALA A 725 -9.24 -23.84 -0.78
C ALA A 725 -9.85 -24.56 -1.99
N PHE A 726 -9.48 -24.16 -3.21
CA PHE A 726 -9.93 -24.79 -4.44
C PHE A 726 -9.33 -26.20 -4.65
N ILE A 727 -8.15 -26.50 -4.10
CA ILE A 727 -7.52 -27.82 -4.20
C ILE A 727 -8.39 -28.90 -3.55
N ASP A 728 -8.92 -28.59 -2.36
CA ASP A 728 -9.82 -29.47 -1.62
C ASP A 728 -11.15 -29.70 -2.36
N MET A 729 -11.70 -28.64 -2.95
CA MET A 729 -12.93 -28.71 -3.74
C MET A 729 -12.75 -29.55 -5.02
N TYR A 730 -11.60 -29.42 -5.67
CA TYR A 730 -11.22 -30.26 -6.80
C TYR A 730 -11.13 -31.74 -6.39
N ALA A 731 -10.42 -32.03 -5.30
CA ALA A 731 -10.26 -33.41 -4.81
C ALA A 731 -11.62 -34.06 -4.50
N LEU A 732 -12.51 -33.36 -3.79
CA LEU A 732 -13.89 -33.83 -3.54
C LEU A 732 -14.66 -34.10 -4.84
N THR A 733 -14.53 -33.23 -5.83
CA THR A 733 -15.20 -33.38 -7.12
C THR A 733 -14.76 -34.66 -7.83
N ILE A 734 -13.45 -34.94 -7.87
CA ILE A 734 -12.93 -36.15 -8.52
C ILE A 734 -13.22 -37.42 -7.71
N GLN A 735 -13.19 -37.36 -6.37
CA GLN A 735 -13.59 -38.50 -5.52
C GLN A 735 -15.01 -38.97 -5.85
N ARG A 736 -15.92 -38.04 -6.17
CA ARG A 736 -17.30 -38.35 -6.55
C ARG A 736 -17.44 -38.86 -7.97
N ILE A 737 -16.75 -38.25 -8.93
CA ILE A 737 -16.84 -38.62 -10.35
C ILE A 737 -16.11 -39.96 -10.61
N GLY A 738 -15.01 -40.21 -9.90
CA GLY A 738 -14.17 -41.40 -10.07
C GLY A 738 -13.40 -41.45 -11.38
N SER A 739 -13.33 -40.34 -12.13
CA SER A 739 -12.70 -40.24 -13.45
C SER A 739 -12.00 -38.89 -13.63
N LEU A 740 -10.94 -38.87 -14.43
CA LEU A 740 -10.28 -37.66 -14.94
C LEU A 740 -10.65 -37.39 -16.41
N ASP A 741 -11.59 -38.13 -16.98
CA ASP A 741 -12.03 -37.96 -18.36
C ASP A 741 -13.04 -36.83 -18.50
N HIS A 742 -12.72 -35.82 -19.30
CA HIS A 742 -13.60 -34.68 -19.51
C HIS A 742 -15.01 -35.10 -19.99
N LYS A 743 -15.13 -36.18 -20.77
CA LYS A 743 -16.43 -36.69 -21.25
C LYS A 743 -17.33 -37.20 -20.13
N THR A 744 -16.74 -37.69 -19.03
CA THR A 744 -17.48 -38.12 -17.83
C THR A 744 -18.06 -36.92 -17.09
N LEU A 745 -17.41 -35.75 -17.13
CA LEU A 745 -17.91 -34.53 -16.49
C LEU A 745 -19.13 -33.95 -17.21
N GLU A 746 -19.16 -34.04 -18.54
CA GLU A 746 -20.28 -33.57 -19.37
C GLU A 746 -21.54 -34.42 -19.14
N THR A 747 -21.37 -35.75 -19.14
CA THR A 747 -22.45 -36.70 -18.83
C THR A 747 -22.94 -36.63 -17.39
N ALA A 748 -22.07 -36.32 -16.43
CA ALA A 748 -22.45 -36.11 -15.03
C ALA A 748 -23.08 -34.73 -14.73
N SER A 749 -23.10 -33.81 -15.70
CA SER A 749 -23.71 -32.47 -15.55
C SER A 749 -25.14 -32.34 -16.06
N GLU A 750 -25.72 -33.39 -16.65
CA GLU A 750 -27.06 -33.32 -17.27
C GLU A 750 -28.23 -33.65 -16.33
N GLU A 751 -28.05 -33.93 -15.03
CA GLU A 751 -29.17 -34.37 -14.18
C GLU A 751 -29.20 -33.80 -12.74
N ASN A 752 -30.43 -33.46 -12.30
CA ASN A 752 -31.01 -33.29 -10.95
C ASN A 752 -30.52 -32.22 -9.94
N GLU A 753 -31.48 -31.41 -9.45
CA GLU A 753 -31.33 -30.41 -8.37
C GLU A 753 -30.83 -31.00 -7.04
N SER A 754 -31.16 -32.26 -6.77
CA SER A 754 -30.72 -32.99 -5.57
C SER A 754 -29.20 -33.22 -5.53
N LEU A 755 -28.53 -33.20 -6.68
CA LEU A 755 -27.10 -33.45 -6.76
C LEU A 755 -26.25 -32.23 -6.38
N ASP A 756 -26.74 -31.01 -6.62
CA ASP A 756 -26.04 -29.76 -6.29
C ASP A 756 -26.10 -29.44 -4.79
N LEU A 757 -27.27 -29.59 -4.17
CA LEU A 757 -27.41 -29.48 -2.71
C LEU A 757 -26.45 -30.44 -2.00
N LYS A 758 -26.37 -31.69 -2.47
CA LYS A 758 -25.46 -32.68 -1.92
C LYS A 758 -23.99 -32.27 -2.04
N ARG A 759 -23.59 -31.61 -3.14
CA ARG A 759 -22.22 -31.08 -3.32
C ARG A 759 -21.90 -29.96 -2.33
N ILE A 760 -22.85 -29.05 -2.12
CA ILE A 760 -22.70 -27.96 -1.14
C ILE A 760 -22.51 -28.56 0.26
N GLN A 761 -23.36 -29.51 0.64
CA GLN A 761 -23.27 -30.18 1.94
C GLN A 761 -21.96 -30.96 2.11
N GLU A 762 -21.50 -31.68 1.09
CA GLU A 762 -20.20 -32.38 1.10
C GLU A 762 -19.01 -31.42 1.33
N TYR A 763 -19.06 -30.22 0.73
CA TYR A 763 -18.03 -29.20 0.94
C TYR A 763 -18.10 -28.60 2.35
N LEU A 764 -19.30 -28.28 2.85
CA LEU A 764 -19.50 -27.81 4.22
C LEU A 764 -19.05 -28.86 5.26
N ASP A 765 -19.34 -30.14 5.02
CA ASP A 765 -18.87 -31.28 5.83
C ASP A 765 -17.34 -31.37 5.86
N LEU A 766 -16.67 -31.13 4.73
CA LEU A 766 -15.21 -31.07 4.69
C LEU A 766 -14.68 -29.91 5.56
N LEU A 767 -15.24 -28.71 5.39
CA LEU A 767 -14.82 -27.53 6.15
C LEU A 767 -15.04 -27.72 7.65
N ASP A 768 -16.18 -28.27 8.06
CA ASP A 768 -16.47 -28.51 9.48
C ASP A 768 -15.61 -29.64 10.07
N ARG A 769 -15.28 -30.68 9.28
CA ARG A 769 -14.30 -31.69 9.70
C ARG A 769 -12.91 -31.09 9.94
N GLN A 770 -12.44 -30.25 9.02
CA GLN A 770 -11.16 -29.55 9.16
C GLN A 770 -11.17 -28.60 10.38
N ARG A 771 -12.30 -27.96 10.68
CA ARG A 771 -12.48 -27.12 11.89
C ARG A 771 -12.35 -27.91 13.19
N ARG A 772 -12.83 -29.16 13.23
CA ARG A 772 -12.83 -30.00 14.44
C ARG A 772 -11.47 -30.61 14.76
N ILE A 773 -10.61 -30.80 13.76
CA ILE A 773 -9.27 -31.38 13.91
C ILE A 773 -8.28 -30.26 14.22
N SER A 774 -7.40 -30.49 15.20
CA SER A 774 -6.35 -29.53 15.56
C SER A 774 -5.45 -29.23 14.34
N PRO A 775 -5.09 -27.97 14.09
CA PRO A 775 -4.12 -27.62 13.03
C PRO A 775 -2.75 -28.28 13.19
N LEU A 776 -2.41 -28.81 14.37
CA LEU A 776 -1.17 -29.58 14.58
C LEU A 776 -1.25 -31.03 14.09
N GLU A 777 -2.47 -31.54 13.88
CA GLU A 777 -2.73 -32.94 13.51
C GLU A 777 -3.07 -33.11 12.01
N ARG A 778 -3.14 -32.00 11.26
CA ARG A 778 -3.45 -32.01 9.82
C ARG A 778 -2.67 -30.94 9.08
N GLU A 779 -2.57 -31.09 7.76
CA GLU A 779 -2.08 -30.02 6.89
C GLU A 779 -3.07 -28.85 6.83
N TRP A 780 -2.54 -27.67 6.51
CA TRP A 780 -3.30 -26.48 6.15
C TRP A 780 -4.22 -26.77 4.96
N GLY A 781 -5.48 -26.33 5.02
CA GLY A 781 -6.50 -26.64 4.03
C GLY A 781 -7.54 -25.54 3.84
N ALA A 782 -8.63 -25.86 3.13
CA ALA A 782 -9.66 -24.90 2.76
C ALA A 782 -10.25 -24.13 3.95
N PHE A 783 -10.56 -24.81 5.06
CA PHE A 783 -11.11 -24.17 6.25
C PHE A 783 -10.18 -23.10 6.82
N ASP A 784 -8.87 -23.33 6.84
CA ASP A 784 -7.93 -22.38 7.45
C ASP A 784 -7.83 -21.08 6.65
N GLU A 785 -7.78 -21.18 5.31
CA GLU A 785 -7.77 -20.00 4.43
C GLU A 785 -9.07 -19.20 4.59
N LEU A 786 -10.22 -19.88 4.53
CA LEU A 786 -11.54 -19.24 4.63
C LEU A 786 -11.80 -18.66 6.03
N ALA A 787 -11.41 -19.35 7.09
CA ALA A 787 -11.54 -18.86 8.47
C ALA A 787 -10.58 -17.69 8.73
N ALA A 788 -9.36 -17.72 8.17
CA ALA A 788 -8.45 -16.58 8.27
C ALA A 788 -9.04 -15.33 7.59
N ILE A 789 -9.77 -15.47 6.48
CA ILE A 789 -10.49 -14.36 5.85
C ILE A 789 -11.65 -13.89 6.73
N GLY A 790 -12.50 -14.81 7.21
CA GLY A 790 -13.68 -14.49 8.02
C GLY A 790 -13.36 -13.78 9.33
N VAL A 791 -12.40 -14.32 10.10
CA VAL A 791 -11.98 -13.78 11.40
C VAL A 791 -11.26 -12.44 11.26
N ASN A 792 -10.52 -12.22 10.17
CA ASN A 792 -9.70 -11.02 9.99
C ASN A 792 -10.29 -10.03 8.99
N TYR A 793 -11.61 -10.09 8.74
CA TYR A 793 -12.28 -9.26 7.74
C TYR A 793 -12.04 -7.76 7.94
N ASP A 794 -12.20 -7.23 9.15
CA ASP A 794 -12.00 -5.80 9.41
C ASP A 794 -10.59 -5.36 9.07
N LEU A 795 -9.60 -6.18 9.43
CA LEU A 795 -8.20 -5.92 9.11
C LEU A 795 -7.95 -5.95 7.59
N ILE A 796 -8.53 -6.94 6.89
CA ILE A 796 -8.47 -7.05 5.43
C ILE A 796 -9.12 -5.83 4.76
N ARG A 797 -10.29 -5.41 5.26
CA ARG A 797 -11.02 -4.24 4.77
C ARG A 797 -10.15 -2.99 4.87
N ASP A 798 -9.54 -2.77 6.03
CA ASP A 798 -8.71 -1.61 6.32
C ASP A 798 -7.46 -1.54 5.44
N VAL A 799 -6.81 -2.68 5.15
CA VAL A 799 -5.52 -2.71 4.42
C VAL A 799 -5.65 -2.87 2.91
N ASN A 800 -6.70 -3.54 2.42
CA ASN A 800 -6.83 -3.95 1.02
C ASN A 800 -8.13 -3.51 0.33
N LEU A 801 -9.22 -3.22 1.07
CA LEU A 801 -10.54 -2.99 0.46
C LEU A 801 -11.08 -1.56 0.63
N HIS A 802 -10.31 -0.60 1.13
CA HIS A 802 -10.82 0.75 1.42
C HIS A 802 -11.51 1.44 0.22
N GLU A 803 -11.02 1.25 -1.00
CA GLU A 803 -11.64 1.79 -2.22
C GLU A 803 -12.83 0.93 -2.71
N ILE A 804 -12.81 -0.35 -2.38
CA ILE A 804 -13.83 -1.34 -2.79
C ILE A 804 -15.06 -1.23 -1.88
N SER A 805 -14.85 -0.96 -0.58
CA SER A 805 -15.92 -0.91 0.43
C SER A 805 -16.86 0.28 0.26
N SER A 806 -16.39 1.39 -0.32
CA SER A 806 -17.21 2.58 -0.62
C SER A 806 -17.78 2.59 -2.05
N GLY A 807 -17.30 1.71 -2.94
CA GLY A 807 -17.72 1.67 -4.34
C GLY A 807 -19.01 0.88 -4.60
N PRO A 808 -19.49 0.82 -5.87
CA PRO A 808 -20.66 0.02 -6.24
C PRO A 808 -20.44 -1.49 -6.01
N LEU A 809 -21.42 -2.18 -5.42
CA LEU A 809 -21.31 -3.63 -5.15
C LEU A 809 -21.18 -4.48 -6.42
N VAL A 810 -21.63 -3.99 -7.57
CA VAL A 810 -21.50 -4.70 -8.86
C VAL A 810 -20.03 -4.83 -9.30
N GLU A 811 -19.16 -3.91 -8.90
CA GLU A 811 -17.73 -3.98 -9.24
C GLU A 811 -16.92 -4.86 -8.27
N VAL A 812 -17.48 -5.16 -7.09
CA VAL A 812 -16.79 -5.90 -6.03
C VAL A 812 -16.27 -7.25 -6.52
N PRO A 813 -17.07 -8.12 -7.19
CA PRO A 813 -16.57 -9.44 -7.61
C PRO A 813 -15.31 -9.33 -8.48
N ARG A 814 -15.29 -8.38 -9.45
CA ARG A 814 -14.14 -8.17 -10.33
C ARG A 814 -12.91 -7.72 -9.55
N LYS A 815 -13.06 -6.72 -8.66
CA LYS A 815 -11.94 -6.18 -7.87
C LYS A 815 -11.41 -7.19 -6.85
N VAL A 816 -12.29 -7.96 -6.21
CA VAL A 816 -11.91 -8.98 -5.22
C VAL A 816 -11.23 -10.17 -5.89
N GLN A 817 -11.68 -10.62 -7.06
CA GLN A 817 -11.01 -11.71 -7.78
C GLN A 817 -9.53 -11.41 -8.08
N LEU A 818 -9.17 -10.16 -8.38
CA LEU A 818 -7.78 -9.75 -8.61
C LEU A 818 -6.88 -10.01 -7.39
N LEU A 819 -7.44 -10.05 -6.17
CA LEU A 819 -6.73 -10.34 -4.93
C LEU A 819 -6.40 -11.82 -4.72
N PHE A 820 -6.84 -12.72 -5.61
CA PHE A 820 -6.59 -14.17 -5.49
C PHE A 820 -5.93 -14.80 -6.72
N ARG A 821 -5.58 -14.01 -7.74
CA ARG A 821 -5.11 -14.52 -9.06
C ARG A 821 -3.60 -14.82 -9.21
N ARG A 822 -2.74 -14.74 -8.17
CA ARG A 822 -1.27 -14.96 -8.34
C ARG A 822 -0.76 -16.30 -7.80
N GLN A 823 0.50 -16.58 -8.12
CA GLN A 823 1.22 -17.83 -7.84
C GLN A 823 1.55 -17.96 -6.34
N VAL A 824 1.89 -19.18 -5.94
CA VAL A 824 2.20 -19.54 -4.54
C VAL A 824 3.45 -18.84 -4.04
N VAL A 825 4.43 -18.66 -4.93
CA VAL A 825 5.68 -17.94 -4.68
C VAL A 825 5.73 -16.72 -5.58
N ALA A 826 6.01 -15.56 -4.99
CA ALA A 826 6.15 -14.32 -5.72
C ALA A 826 7.56 -13.74 -5.58
N GLY A 827 8.13 -13.28 -6.70
CA GLY A 827 9.39 -12.54 -6.74
C GLY A 827 9.14 -11.09 -7.11
N VAL A 828 9.73 -10.13 -6.37
CA VAL A 828 9.61 -8.69 -6.63
C VAL A 828 11.00 -8.06 -6.78
N THR A 829 11.23 -7.47 -7.94
CA THR A 829 12.46 -6.80 -8.36
C THR A 829 12.16 -5.38 -8.86
N GLY A 830 13.18 -4.58 -9.17
CA GLY A 830 13.02 -3.22 -9.68
C GLY A 830 12.20 -3.12 -10.99
N SER A 831 12.20 -4.17 -11.81
CA SER A 831 11.49 -4.24 -13.10
C SER A 831 10.07 -4.82 -13.02
N THR A 832 9.56 -5.15 -11.82
CA THR A 832 8.25 -5.80 -11.67
C THR A 832 7.10 -4.79 -11.86
N LYS A 833 6.40 -4.84 -13.00
CA LYS A 833 5.26 -3.95 -13.32
C LYS A 833 4.09 -4.07 -12.34
N ASP A 834 3.73 -5.29 -11.92
CA ASP A 834 2.54 -5.57 -11.08
C ASP A 834 2.80 -5.58 -9.57
N ARG A 835 3.81 -4.83 -9.09
CA ARG A 835 4.23 -4.81 -7.68
C ARG A 835 3.07 -4.57 -6.71
N LYS A 836 2.18 -3.62 -7.02
CA LYS A 836 1.05 -3.22 -6.15
C LYS A 836 0.14 -4.42 -5.85
N THR A 837 -0.20 -5.19 -6.88
CA THR A 837 -1.07 -6.37 -6.78
C THR A 837 -0.42 -7.45 -5.92
N VAL A 838 0.87 -7.75 -6.12
CA VAL A 838 1.59 -8.76 -5.33
C VAL A 838 1.61 -8.38 -3.84
N VAL A 839 1.86 -7.11 -3.53
CA VAL A 839 1.85 -6.61 -2.16
C VAL A 839 0.45 -6.72 -1.54
N GLN A 840 -0.60 -6.33 -2.26
CA GLN A 840 -1.99 -6.46 -1.79
C GLN A 840 -2.36 -7.92 -1.49
N GLN A 841 -1.94 -8.86 -2.33
CA GLN A 841 -2.20 -10.28 -2.12
C GLN A 841 -1.39 -10.86 -0.97
N PHE A 842 -0.13 -10.44 -0.80
CA PHE A 842 0.65 -10.86 0.36
C PHE A 842 0.02 -10.39 1.68
N ARG A 843 -0.70 -9.26 1.67
CA ARG A 843 -1.53 -8.75 2.78
C ARG A 843 -2.85 -9.50 2.99
N MET A 844 -3.20 -10.47 2.15
CA MET A 844 -4.35 -11.37 2.35
C MET A 844 -3.91 -12.70 2.98
N PRO A 845 -4.81 -13.47 3.62
CA PRO A 845 -4.58 -14.89 3.86
C PRO A 845 -4.36 -15.64 2.53
N GLY A 846 -3.66 -16.78 2.58
CA GLY A 846 -3.43 -17.62 1.41
C GLY A 846 -2.27 -17.15 0.51
N TYR A 847 -2.36 -17.39 -0.79
CA TYR A 847 -1.24 -17.11 -1.71
C TYR A 847 -0.97 -15.60 -1.93
N PRO A 848 0.29 -15.19 -2.16
CA PRO A 848 1.51 -15.99 -2.07
C PRO A 848 1.90 -16.25 -0.61
N LEU A 849 2.47 -17.44 -0.36
CA LEU A 849 3.00 -17.85 0.95
C LEU A 849 4.45 -17.42 1.13
N VAL A 850 5.24 -17.38 0.06
CA VAL A 850 6.62 -16.88 0.10
C VAL A 850 6.76 -15.68 -0.82
N LEU A 851 7.20 -14.56 -0.26
CA LEU A 851 7.52 -13.35 -1.02
C LEU A 851 9.03 -13.11 -0.99
N ILE A 852 9.65 -13.19 -2.16
CA ILE A 852 11.08 -12.96 -2.36
C ILE A 852 11.27 -11.58 -2.92
N THR A 853 12.11 -10.76 -2.30
CA THR A 853 12.29 -9.38 -2.74
C THR A 853 13.71 -8.88 -2.52
N THR A 854 14.13 -7.96 -3.39
CA THR A 854 15.29 -7.13 -3.13
C THR A 854 14.97 -6.03 -2.12
N ASP A 855 15.89 -5.08 -1.92
CA ASP A 855 15.64 -3.91 -1.05
C ASP A 855 14.53 -2.97 -1.55
N MET A 856 13.86 -3.31 -2.65
CA MET A 856 12.69 -2.59 -3.17
C MET A 856 11.52 -2.53 -2.17
N LEU A 857 11.27 -3.62 -1.42
CA LEU A 857 10.21 -3.66 -0.40
C LEU A 857 10.74 -3.43 1.02
N GLN A 858 12.00 -2.99 1.16
CA GLN A 858 12.58 -2.63 2.46
C GLN A 858 11.91 -1.38 3.05
N GLU A 859 11.36 -0.50 2.20
CA GLU A 859 10.72 0.76 2.59
C GLU A 859 9.36 0.95 1.91
N GLY A 860 8.54 1.86 2.45
CA GLY A 860 7.28 2.29 1.82
C GLY A 860 6.08 1.34 1.95
N GLU A 861 6.30 0.03 2.03
CA GLU A 861 5.23 -0.97 2.07
C GLU A 861 5.01 -1.60 3.46
N ASP A 862 3.77 -1.99 3.72
CA ASP A 862 3.35 -2.75 4.91
C ASP A 862 3.14 -4.22 4.54
N LEU A 863 3.80 -5.16 5.21
CA LEU A 863 3.73 -6.62 4.88
C LEU A 863 3.41 -7.50 6.10
N HIS A 864 3.04 -6.87 7.22
CA HIS A 864 2.94 -7.47 8.55
C HIS A 864 1.63 -8.22 8.85
N THR A 865 0.60 -8.02 8.02
CA THR A 865 -0.79 -8.42 8.33
C THR A 865 -0.94 -9.92 8.60
N PHE A 866 -0.32 -10.75 7.75
CA PHE A 866 -0.38 -12.22 7.78
C PHE A 866 1.00 -12.87 7.61
N CYS A 867 2.06 -12.16 7.97
CA CYS A 867 3.44 -12.67 7.93
C CYS A 867 4.10 -12.52 9.31
N SER A 868 4.74 -13.59 9.76
CA SER A 868 5.46 -13.65 11.05
C SER A 868 6.89 -14.21 10.94
N SER A 869 7.40 -14.35 9.71
CA SER A 869 8.74 -14.87 9.42
C SER A 869 9.47 -14.00 8.41
N VAL A 870 10.72 -13.61 8.72
CA VAL A 870 11.61 -12.90 7.80
C VAL A 870 12.96 -13.60 7.69
N HIS A 871 13.44 -13.76 6.47
CA HIS A 871 14.73 -14.37 6.16
C HIS A 871 15.64 -13.36 5.49
N HIS A 872 16.78 -13.08 6.12
CA HIS A 872 17.85 -12.24 5.57
C HIS A 872 18.82 -13.08 4.75
N TYR A 873 18.35 -13.61 3.61
CA TYR A 873 19.17 -14.45 2.73
C TYR A 873 20.39 -13.70 2.18
N GLY A 874 20.18 -12.49 1.68
CA GLY A 874 21.24 -11.51 1.46
C GLY A 874 21.32 -10.57 2.66
N ILE A 875 22.29 -10.76 3.54
CA ILE A 875 22.43 -9.91 4.74
C ILE A 875 22.81 -8.47 4.33
N SER A 876 22.18 -7.47 4.95
CA SER A 876 22.58 -6.08 4.74
C SER A 876 23.74 -5.72 5.65
N TRP A 877 24.57 -4.77 5.22
CA TRP A 877 25.76 -4.36 5.97
C TRP A 877 25.47 -3.38 7.13
N THR A 878 24.26 -2.79 7.18
CA THR A 878 23.84 -1.84 8.22
C THR A 878 22.77 -2.40 9.16
N PRO A 879 22.84 -2.09 10.47
CA PRO A 879 21.73 -2.33 11.39
C PRO A 879 20.44 -1.64 10.97
N SER A 880 20.55 -0.44 10.38
CA SER A 880 19.44 0.34 9.87
C SER A 880 18.60 -0.45 8.87
N SER A 881 19.25 -1.02 7.85
CA SER A 881 18.55 -1.82 6.85
C SER A 881 17.96 -3.11 7.45
N MET A 882 18.65 -3.76 8.38
CA MET A 882 18.12 -4.95 9.05
C MET A 882 16.86 -4.63 9.86
N GLU A 883 16.86 -3.58 10.68
CA GLU A 883 15.69 -3.16 11.44
C GLU A 883 14.53 -2.69 10.54
N GLN A 884 14.80 -2.02 9.43
CA GLN A 884 13.77 -1.63 8.46
C GLN A 884 13.12 -2.84 7.76
N ARG A 885 13.92 -3.86 7.41
CA ARG A 885 13.45 -5.11 6.80
C ARG A 885 12.60 -5.92 7.79
N ILE A 886 13.07 -6.11 9.04
CA ILE A 886 12.28 -6.78 10.10
C ILE A 886 11.00 -5.99 10.39
N GLY A 887 11.11 -4.66 10.47
CA GLY A 887 9.98 -3.75 10.68
C GLY A 887 8.95 -3.70 9.53
N ARG A 888 9.14 -4.46 8.43
CA ARG A 888 8.08 -4.71 7.44
C ARG A 888 7.01 -5.66 7.97
N ILE A 889 7.40 -6.58 8.86
CA ILE A 889 6.52 -7.60 9.45
C ILE A 889 6.32 -7.43 10.97
N ASP A 890 7.25 -6.74 11.65
CA ASP A 890 7.13 -6.42 13.07
C ASP A 890 6.49 -5.03 13.27
N ARG A 891 5.15 -5.01 13.34
CA ARG A 891 4.34 -3.81 13.56
C ARG A 891 3.13 -4.12 14.41
N VAL A 892 2.51 -3.08 14.94
CA VAL A 892 1.22 -3.20 15.64
C VAL A 892 0.15 -3.73 14.68
N ARG A 893 -0.76 -4.58 15.18
CA ARG A 893 -1.73 -5.38 14.42
C ARG A 893 -1.10 -6.41 13.47
N SER A 894 0.21 -6.66 13.57
CA SER A 894 0.86 -7.77 12.83
C SER A 894 0.29 -9.11 13.25
N GLN A 895 0.54 -10.14 12.43
CA GLN A 895 0.21 -11.51 12.80
C GLN A 895 0.82 -11.89 14.16
N THR A 896 2.06 -11.51 14.42
CA THR A 896 2.74 -11.75 15.70
C THR A 896 2.07 -11.00 16.84
N ASP A 897 1.83 -9.69 16.70
CA ASP A 897 1.19 -8.87 17.73
C ASP A 897 -0.19 -9.44 18.14
N ARG A 898 -1.02 -9.78 17.14
CA ARG A 898 -2.35 -10.36 17.36
C ARG A 898 -2.28 -11.75 18.00
N ARG A 899 -1.34 -12.60 17.56
CA ARG A 899 -1.13 -13.93 18.13
C ARG A 899 -0.69 -13.84 19.59
N LEU A 900 0.29 -12.98 19.89
CA LEU A 900 0.84 -12.81 21.23
C LEU A 900 -0.15 -12.17 22.21
N SER A 901 -0.93 -11.18 21.76
CA SER A 901 -1.88 -10.45 22.61
C SER A 901 -3.00 -11.30 23.18
N VAL A 902 -3.29 -12.47 22.58
CA VAL A 902 -4.34 -13.39 23.05
C VAL A 902 -3.78 -14.56 23.87
N LEU A 903 -2.47 -14.68 24.01
CA LEU A 903 -1.85 -15.76 24.79
C LEU A 903 -2.05 -15.53 26.29
N SER A 904 -2.44 -16.60 26.98
CA SER A 904 -2.57 -16.65 28.44
C SER A 904 -1.27 -17.03 29.15
N GLU A 905 -0.28 -17.52 28.40
CA GLU A 905 1.03 -17.95 28.91
C GLU A 905 2.16 -17.20 28.18
N MET A 906 3.36 -17.27 28.74
CA MET A 906 4.55 -16.67 28.13
C MET A 906 4.89 -17.36 26.80
N PRO A 907 5.18 -16.59 25.73
CA PRO A 907 5.36 -17.15 24.41
C PRO A 907 6.71 -17.87 24.28
N GLY A 908 6.74 -18.93 23.49
CA GLY A 908 7.97 -19.70 23.21
C GLY A 908 8.02 -20.24 21.79
N GLY A 909 9.21 -20.60 21.33
CA GLY A 909 9.39 -21.30 20.05
C GLY A 909 8.79 -20.56 18.85
N GLU A 910 7.73 -21.14 18.27
CA GLU A 910 7.04 -20.66 17.06
C GLU A 910 6.08 -19.49 17.32
N ASP A 911 5.70 -19.21 18.57
CA ASP A 911 4.84 -18.07 18.94
C ASP A 911 5.53 -16.72 18.69
N LEU A 912 6.86 -16.74 18.75
CA LEU A 912 7.72 -15.58 18.55
C LEU A 912 7.79 -15.18 17.06
N LEU A 913 8.18 -13.93 16.79
CA LEU A 913 8.54 -13.50 15.44
C LEU A 913 9.82 -14.23 15.01
N GLN A 914 9.81 -14.92 13.87
CA GLN A 914 11.00 -15.64 13.40
C GLN A 914 11.88 -14.74 12.53
N VAL A 915 13.15 -14.58 12.91
CA VAL A 915 14.14 -13.77 12.19
C VAL A 915 15.35 -14.64 11.84
N TYR A 916 15.47 -15.01 10.56
CA TYR A 916 16.50 -15.93 10.08
C TYR A 916 17.69 -15.22 9.45
N PHE A 917 18.90 -15.65 9.80
CA PHE A 917 20.16 -15.21 9.21
C PHE A 917 20.90 -16.40 8.56
N PRO A 918 20.38 -17.00 7.47
CA PRO A 918 20.97 -18.21 6.91
C PRO A 918 22.38 -17.95 6.36
N TYR A 919 23.37 -18.73 6.80
CA TYR A 919 24.74 -18.71 6.31
C TYR A 919 25.37 -20.10 6.42
N LEU A 920 26.46 -20.33 5.68
CA LEU A 920 27.23 -21.58 5.79
C LEU A 920 28.33 -21.46 6.86
N GLU A 921 28.26 -22.29 7.90
CA GLU A 921 29.14 -22.22 9.08
C GLU A 921 30.64 -22.32 8.75
N ASP A 922 30.98 -23.16 7.78
CA ASP A 922 32.36 -23.44 7.39
C ASP A 922 32.90 -22.51 6.29
N THR A 923 32.31 -21.31 6.14
CA THR A 923 32.69 -20.34 5.09
C THR A 923 33.06 -18.98 5.66
N VAL A 924 33.67 -18.14 4.83
CA VAL A 924 33.96 -16.71 5.15
C VAL A 924 32.70 -15.85 5.30
N GLU A 925 31.53 -16.35 4.91
CA GLU A 925 30.24 -15.67 5.08
C GLU A 925 29.92 -15.37 6.56
N ILE A 926 30.31 -16.27 7.46
CA ILE A 926 30.08 -16.11 8.92
C ILE A 926 30.66 -14.80 9.46
N LEU A 927 31.77 -14.31 8.90
CA LEU A 927 32.40 -13.07 9.32
C LEU A 927 31.52 -11.86 9.03
N GLN A 928 30.78 -11.87 7.91
CA GLN A 928 29.84 -10.81 7.57
C GLN A 928 28.64 -10.83 8.51
N VAL A 929 28.09 -12.02 8.79
CA VAL A 929 26.95 -12.18 9.69
C VAL A 929 27.30 -11.76 11.11
N GLN A 930 28.42 -12.26 11.64
CA GLN A 930 28.93 -11.88 12.96
C GLN A 930 29.03 -10.36 13.08
N ARG A 931 29.66 -9.70 12.11
CA ARG A 931 29.88 -8.24 12.14
C ARG A 931 28.58 -7.43 12.12
N VAL A 932 27.58 -7.86 11.35
CA VAL A 932 26.27 -7.19 11.31
C VAL A 932 25.54 -7.37 12.65
N LEU A 933 25.58 -8.57 13.24
CA LEU A 933 24.97 -8.85 14.55
C LEU A 933 25.65 -8.06 15.68
N GLU A 934 26.97 -7.88 15.64
CA GLU A 934 27.72 -7.03 16.58
C GLU A 934 27.24 -5.58 16.47
N ARG A 935 27.14 -5.04 15.26
CA ARG A 935 26.64 -3.68 15.02
C ARG A 935 25.20 -3.49 15.48
N MET A 936 24.34 -4.50 15.29
CA MET A 936 22.96 -4.47 15.82
C MET A 936 22.96 -4.40 17.36
N ASN A 937 23.79 -5.20 18.03
CA ASN A 937 23.93 -5.14 19.49
C ASN A 937 24.51 -3.80 19.97
N THR A 938 25.49 -3.24 19.26
CA THR A 938 26.07 -1.92 19.56
C THR A 938 25.03 -0.80 19.39
N PHE A 939 24.23 -0.83 18.32
CA PHE A 939 23.11 0.08 18.16
C PHE A 939 22.13 0.00 19.35
N LEU A 940 21.73 -1.21 19.77
CA LEU A 940 20.84 -1.37 20.91
C LEU A 940 21.45 -0.80 22.20
N ARG A 941 22.74 -1.02 22.46
CA ARG A 941 23.45 -0.47 23.64
C ARG A 941 23.52 1.05 23.66
N LEU A 942 23.72 1.68 22.51
CA LEU A 942 23.77 3.14 22.40
C LEU A 942 22.38 3.76 22.63
N MET A 943 21.33 3.10 22.16
CA MET A 943 19.96 3.63 22.21
C MET A 943 19.18 3.33 23.49
N HIS A 944 19.66 2.42 24.35
CA HIS A 944 18.95 2.00 25.56
C HIS A 944 19.81 2.20 26.83
N GLU A 945 19.14 2.27 27.98
CA GLU A 945 19.77 2.33 29.30
C GLU A 945 20.26 0.94 29.73
N ASP A 946 21.11 0.89 30.76
CA ASP A 946 21.56 -0.34 31.46
C ASP A 946 22.30 -1.40 30.62
N LEU A 947 22.58 -1.13 29.33
CA LEU A 947 23.38 -2.01 28.47
C LEU A 947 24.85 -1.56 28.40
N THR A 948 25.79 -2.47 28.67
CA THR A 948 27.24 -2.20 28.68
C THR A 948 27.84 -2.06 27.27
N ILE A 949 28.73 -1.09 27.08
CA ILE A 949 29.46 -0.85 25.82
C ILE A 949 30.85 -1.51 25.93
N HIS A 950 31.15 -2.47 25.05
CA HIS A 950 32.51 -2.99 24.87
C HIS A 950 33.27 -2.17 23.81
N GLN A 951 34.61 -2.10 23.93
CA GLN A 951 35.48 -1.18 23.17
C GLN A 951 35.42 -1.34 21.63
N ARG A 952 35.75 -0.23 20.97
CA ARG A 952 35.67 0.14 19.54
C ARG A 952 35.89 -0.98 18.51
N ASP A 953 35.02 -0.95 17.52
CA ASP A 953 34.86 -1.90 16.42
C ASP A 953 35.28 -1.27 15.07
N GLU A 954 36.17 -1.92 14.30
CA GLU A 954 36.76 -1.38 13.05
C GLU A 954 35.88 -1.57 11.80
N ARG A 955 35.76 -0.57 10.91
CA ARG A 955 34.84 -0.60 9.75
C ARG A 955 35.19 -1.62 8.66
N HIS A 956 36.40 -2.18 8.67
CA HIS A 956 36.89 -3.14 7.68
C HIS A 956 37.08 -4.50 8.33
N ILE A 957 36.65 -5.57 7.65
CA ILE A 957 36.92 -6.93 8.11
C ILE A 957 38.37 -7.25 7.74
N ASP A 958 39.25 -7.36 8.73
CA ASP A 958 40.56 -8.01 8.58
C ASP A 958 40.37 -9.51 8.82
N VAL A 959 40.38 -10.27 7.73
CA VAL A 959 40.11 -11.72 7.75
C VAL A 959 41.09 -12.46 8.65
N VAL A 960 42.35 -12.01 8.70
CA VAL A 960 43.40 -12.66 9.49
C VAL A 960 43.17 -12.38 10.98
N ARG A 961 42.87 -11.13 11.33
CA ARG A 961 42.60 -10.74 12.73
C ARG A 961 41.36 -11.45 13.29
N GLU A 962 40.28 -11.50 12.52
CA GLU A 962 39.01 -12.15 12.92
C GLU A 962 39.14 -13.67 13.06
N LEU A 963 39.85 -14.32 12.12
CA LEU A 963 40.14 -15.76 12.22
C LEU A 963 40.95 -16.09 13.49
N ILE A 964 41.84 -15.20 13.93
CA ILE A 964 42.63 -15.34 15.16
C ILE A 964 41.78 -15.08 16.43
N GLN A 965 40.85 -14.12 16.38
CA GLN A 965 39.96 -13.80 17.52
C GLN A 965 38.89 -14.88 17.78
N GLY A 966 38.68 -15.78 16.82
CA GLY A 966 37.80 -16.94 16.95
C GLY A 966 36.36 -16.62 16.54
N ARG A 967 35.69 -17.57 15.87
CA ARG A 967 34.30 -17.45 15.43
C ARG A 967 33.37 -17.37 16.66
N ARG A 968 32.88 -16.17 17.00
CA ARG A 968 31.99 -15.97 18.16
C ARG A 968 30.75 -15.19 17.75
N ILE A 969 29.66 -15.90 17.50
CA ILE A 969 28.37 -15.27 17.19
C ILE A 969 27.87 -14.51 18.44
N PRO A 970 27.54 -13.21 18.33
CA PRO A 970 27.09 -12.41 19.46
C PRO A 970 25.76 -12.91 19.99
N GLU A 971 25.64 -13.04 21.31
CA GLU A 971 24.38 -13.42 21.95
C GLU A 971 23.30 -12.34 21.78
N VAL A 972 22.05 -12.79 21.72
CA VAL A 972 20.87 -11.92 21.70
C VAL A 972 20.73 -11.25 23.06
N ILE A 973 20.55 -9.93 23.06
CA ILE A 973 20.22 -9.14 24.26
C ILE A 973 18.78 -9.51 24.67
N ARG A 974 18.57 -10.08 25.85
CA ARG A 974 17.25 -10.59 26.32
C ARG A 974 16.61 -9.70 27.39
N GLU A 975 17.37 -8.74 27.90
CA GLU A 975 16.91 -7.75 28.87
C GLU A 975 15.83 -6.85 28.26
N PRO A 976 14.80 -6.42 29.02
CA PRO A 976 13.81 -5.47 28.53
C PRO A 976 14.47 -4.17 28.07
N LEU A 977 14.15 -3.74 26.85
CA LEU A 977 14.70 -2.50 26.29
C LEU A 977 14.06 -1.26 26.95
N LYS A 978 14.87 -0.45 27.62
CA LYS A 978 14.46 0.87 28.15
C LYS A 978 15.15 1.98 27.38
N SER A 979 14.38 2.87 26.77
CA SER A 979 14.94 3.95 25.96
C SER A 979 15.88 4.84 26.77
N ALA A 980 17.06 5.12 26.24
CA ALA A 980 17.97 6.16 26.76
C ALA A 980 17.46 7.59 26.50
N PHE A 981 16.40 7.72 25.70
CA PHE A 981 15.90 9.01 25.22
C PHE A 981 14.37 9.09 25.39
N PRO A 982 13.84 8.94 26.62
CA PRO A 982 12.40 9.08 26.87
C PRO A 982 11.94 10.52 26.60
N ILE A 983 10.63 10.72 26.45
CA ILE A 983 10.07 12.08 26.34
C ILE A 983 10.40 12.87 27.61
N PRO A 984 11.12 13.99 27.53
CA PRO A 984 11.41 14.81 28.70
C PRO A 984 10.12 15.41 29.27
N LEU A 985 9.92 15.35 30.59
CA LEU A 985 8.70 15.89 31.23
C LEU A 985 8.46 17.38 30.94
N TRP A 986 9.53 18.16 30.76
CA TRP A 986 9.41 19.58 30.39
C TRP A 986 8.85 19.76 28.98
N ALA A 987 9.08 18.82 28.06
CA ALA A 987 8.63 18.88 26.68
C ALA A 987 7.12 18.65 26.55
N LEU A 988 6.44 18.18 27.60
CA LEU A 988 4.98 18.00 27.65
C LEU A 988 4.25 19.17 28.33
N LYS A 989 4.99 20.15 28.86
CA LYS A 989 4.44 21.30 29.59
C LYS A 989 4.52 22.57 28.75
N GLY A 990 3.50 23.43 28.86
CA GLY A 990 3.43 24.69 28.14
C GLY A 990 2.53 25.71 28.82
N SER A 991 2.70 26.99 28.47
CA SER A 991 1.90 28.11 28.99
C SER A 991 0.71 28.49 28.10
N ARG A 992 0.58 27.86 26.91
CA ARG A 992 -0.55 28.09 26.02
C ARG A 992 -1.68 27.15 26.41
N THR A 993 -2.77 27.72 26.94
CA THR A 993 -3.98 27.00 27.38
C THR A 993 -5.19 27.23 26.48
N ARG A 994 -5.09 28.07 25.45
CA ARG A 994 -6.18 28.38 24.50
C ARG A 994 -5.71 28.28 23.06
N LEU A 995 -6.50 27.59 22.24
CA LEU A 995 -6.34 27.51 20.79
C LEU A 995 -6.48 28.88 20.12
N ALA A 996 -5.81 29.06 18.98
CA ALA A 996 -5.87 30.30 18.22
C ALA A 996 -7.25 30.49 17.54
N VAL A 997 -7.86 29.38 17.13
CA VAL A 997 -9.22 29.31 16.59
C VAL A 997 -9.91 28.11 17.22
N GLY A 998 -11.07 28.32 17.84
CA GLY A 998 -11.88 27.27 18.44
C GLY A 998 -12.94 26.73 17.49
N LYS A 999 -13.54 25.58 17.84
CA LYS A 999 -14.72 25.05 17.14
C LYS A 999 -15.85 26.10 17.04
N GLU A 1000 -16.06 26.86 18.11
CA GLU A 1000 -17.09 27.91 18.16
C GLU A 1000 -16.87 29.04 17.13
N ASP A 1001 -15.62 29.36 16.80
CA ASP A 1001 -15.30 30.38 15.79
C ASP A 1001 -15.64 29.86 14.38
N ILE A 1002 -15.44 28.57 14.13
CA ILE A 1002 -15.83 27.89 12.88
C ILE A 1002 -17.35 27.76 12.79
N ASP A 1003 -18.04 27.38 13.88
CA ASP A 1003 -19.50 27.31 13.91
C ASP A 1003 -20.12 28.69 13.63
N ARG A 1004 -19.51 29.78 14.13
CA ARG A 1004 -19.91 31.16 13.80
C ARG A 1004 -19.70 31.49 12.32
N THR A 1005 -18.62 30.98 11.74
CA THR A 1005 -18.27 31.18 10.34
C THR A 1005 -19.24 30.43 9.41
N LEU A 1006 -19.60 29.20 9.76
CA LEU A 1006 -20.65 28.45 9.07
C LEU A 1006 -22.02 29.13 9.21
N LYS A 1007 -22.37 29.63 10.40
CA LYS A 1007 -23.60 30.42 10.59
C LYS A 1007 -23.63 31.67 9.72
N ARG A 1008 -22.50 32.38 9.58
CA ARG A 1008 -22.36 33.54 8.69
C ARG A 1008 -22.60 33.15 7.22
N PHE A 1009 -22.13 31.98 6.79
CA PHE A 1009 -22.41 31.47 5.43
C PHE A 1009 -23.89 31.13 5.25
N HIS A 1010 -24.51 30.41 6.19
CA HIS A 1010 -25.94 30.07 6.10
C HIS A 1010 -26.86 31.29 6.17
N ALA A 1011 -26.46 32.35 6.88
CA ALA A 1011 -27.19 33.62 6.92
C ALA A 1011 -27.26 34.32 5.55
N LEU A 1012 -26.51 33.87 4.54
CA LEU A 1012 -26.68 34.34 3.17
C LEU A 1012 -28.08 34.00 2.63
N ILE A 1013 -28.72 32.91 3.07
CA ILE A 1013 -30.10 32.58 2.63
C ILE A 1013 -31.07 33.71 2.97
N ASP A 1014 -30.90 34.33 4.14
CA ASP A 1014 -31.79 35.39 4.66
C ASP A 1014 -31.34 36.80 4.22
N GLY A 1015 -30.34 36.91 3.34
CA GLY A 1015 -29.77 38.17 2.89
C GLY A 1015 -30.68 38.97 1.94
N HIS A 1016 -30.53 40.30 1.92
CA HIS A 1016 -31.19 41.15 0.94
C HIS A 1016 -30.32 41.34 -0.32
N TYR A 1017 -30.75 40.76 -1.44
CA TYR A 1017 -29.99 40.76 -2.69
C TYR A 1017 -30.51 41.83 -3.67
N ASP A 1018 -29.91 43.01 -3.64
CA ASP A 1018 -30.31 44.14 -4.49
C ASP A 1018 -30.29 43.77 -5.99
N GLY A 1019 -31.47 43.84 -6.63
CA GLY A 1019 -31.62 43.70 -8.08
C GLY A 1019 -31.62 42.27 -8.61
N ILE A 1020 -31.67 41.23 -7.75
CA ILE A 1020 -31.90 39.83 -8.15
C ILE A 1020 -32.95 39.18 -7.24
N ASP A 1021 -33.89 38.46 -7.84
CA ASP A 1021 -34.92 37.70 -7.12
C ASP A 1021 -34.47 36.23 -7.01
N ILE A 1022 -34.24 35.76 -5.78
CA ILE A 1022 -33.67 34.43 -5.50
C ILE A 1022 -34.70 33.59 -4.75
N LYS A 1023 -34.99 32.42 -5.30
CA LYS A 1023 -35.68 31.34 -4.59
C LYS A 1023 -34.65 30.34 -4.07
N TRP A 1024 -34.43 30.33 -2.76
CA TRP A 1024 -33.55 29.36 -2.10
C TRP A 1024 -34.23 28.00 -1.91
N GLU A 1025 -33.46 26.93 -2.05
CA GLU A 1025 -33.89 25.55 -1.77
C GLU A 1025 -33.53 25.14 -0.32
N PRO A 1026 -34.23 24.16 0.28
CA PRO A 1026 -33.90 23.64 1.60
C PRO A 1026 -32.47 23.09 1.63
N SER A 1027 -31.61 23.63 2.51
CA SER A 1027 -30.20 23.24 2.60
C SER A 1027 -30.03 21.75 2.95
N THR A 1028 -29.25 21.02 2.14
CA THR A 1028 -29.02 19.57 2.27
C THR A 1028 -27.65 19.20 2.85
N GLY A 1029 -26.81 20.17 3.25
CA GLY A 1029 -25.49 19.87 3.82
C GLY A 1029 -24.68 21.08 4.30
N ASN A 1030 -23.60 20.81 5.05
CA ASN A 1030 -22.67 21.84 5.53
C ASN A 1030 -21.83 22.39 4.36
N GLY A 1031 -21.96 23.68 4.05
CA GLY A 1031 -21.07 24.38 3.09
C GLY A 1031 -21.57 24.44 1.63
N ILE A 1032 -22.82 24.07 1.35
CA ILE A 1032 -23.46 24.26 0.03
C ILE A 1032 -24.80 24.97 0.23
N LEU A 1033 -25.06 26.02 -0.57
CA LEU A 1033 -26.37 26.66 -0.68
C LEU A 1033 -26.86 26.56 -2.12
N LEU A 1034 -28.13 26.20 -2.29
CA LEU A 1034 -28.75 25.99 -3.58
C LEU A 1034 -29.87 27.02 -3.78
N GLY A 1035 -29.92 27.63 -4.95
CA GLY A 1035 -30.96 28.62 -5.25
C GLY A 1035 -31.26 28.71 -6.75
N THR A 1036 -32.35 29.39 -7.08
CA THR A 1036 -32.71 29.72 -8.46
C THR A 1036 -32.93 31.23 -8.57
N VAL A 1037 -32.23 31.90 -9.48
CA VAL A 1037 -32.43 33.32 -9.79
C VAL A 1037 -33.48 33.47 -10.87
N ARG A 1038 -34.41 34.40 -10.68
CA ARG A 1038 -35.31 34.84 -11.75
C ARG A 1038 -34.65 35.97 -12.54
N LEU A 1039 -34.28 35.69 -13.79
CA LEU A 1039 -33.61 36.65 -14.66
C LEU A 1039 -34.60 37.63 -15.30
N ALA A 1040 -34.09 38.74 -15.85
CA ALA A 1040 -34.92 39.75 -16.54
C ALA A 1040 -35.66 39.19 -17.77
N THR A 1041 -35.15 38.09 -18.35
CA THR A 1041 -35.76 37.31 -19.42
C THR A 1041 -37.02 36.55 -18.97
N GLY A 1042 -37.26 36.44 -17.66
CA GLY A 1042 -38.34 35.66 -17.06
C GLY A 1042 -37.98 34.19 -16.82
N ARG A 1043 -36.83 33.71 -17.32
CA ARG A 1043 -36.28 32.37 -17.05
C ARG A 1043 -35.75 32.25 -15.62
N GLY A 1044 -35.79 31.03 -15.09
CA GLY A 1044 -35.24 30.69 -13.78
C GLY A 1044 -33.93 29.94 -13.93
N GLN A 1045 -32.81 30.56 -13.56
CA GLN A 1045 -31.48 29.95 -13.64
C GLN A 1045 -31.07 29.36 -12.28
N PRO A 1046 -30.89 28.03 -12.16
CA PRO A 1046 -30.40 27.43 -10.92
C PRO A 1046 -28.91 27.74 -10.69
N PHE A 1047 -28.49 27.80 -9.44
CA PHE A 1047 -27.08 27.97 -9.06
C PHE A 1047 -26.79 27.32 -7.71
N ALA A 1048 -25.50 27.06 -7.47
CA ALA A 1048 -24.98 26.58 -6.20
C ALA A 1048 -23.87 27.50 -5.70
N LEU A 1049 -23.94 27.87 -4.42
CA LEU A 1049 -22.84 28.47 -3.70
C LEU A 1049 -22.11 27.40 -2.90
N LEU A 1050 -20.83 27.20 -3.20
CA LEU A 1050 -19.96 26.29 -2.47
C LEU A 1050 -19.03 27.11 -1.56
N LEU A 1051 -19.04 26.80 -0.28
CA LEU A 1051 -18.13 27.38 0.69
C LEU A 1051 -16.76 26.70 0.55
N ARG A 1052 -15.75 27.49 0.23
CA ARG A 1052 -14.34 27.13 0.22
C ARG A 1052 -13.57 28.03 1.18
N SER A 1053 -12.30 27.72 1.40
CA SER A 1053 -11.39 28.58 2.13
C SER A 1053 -10.06 28.69 1.42
N GLU A 1054 -9.50 29.88 1.36
CA GLU A 1054 -8.13 30.12 0.88
C GLU A 1054 -7.32 30.76 2.01
N GLY A 1055 -6.46 29.96 2.64
CA GLY A 1055 -5.86 30.32 3.92
C GLY A 1055 -6.95 30.60 4.97
N GLU A 1056 -6.83 31.73 5.67
CA GLU A 1056 -7.80 32.12 6.71
C GLU A 1056 -9.08 32.79 6.16
N PHE A 1057 -9.19 32.96 4.84
CA PHE A 1057 -10.32 33.66 4.24
C PHE A 1057 -11.36 32.67 3.69
N LEU A 1058 -12.63 33.02 3.85
CA LEU A 1058 -13.72 32.31 3.18
C LEU A 1058 -13.81 32.74 1.72
N VAL A 1059 -13.99 31.76 0.85
CA VAL A 1059 -14.20 31.95 -0.58
C VAL A 1059 -15.52 31.29 -0.93
N ILE A 1060 -16.43 32.03 -1.55
CA ILE A 1060 -17.67 31.47 -2.08
C ILE A 1060 -17.47 31.24 -3.57
N ARG A 1061 -17.58 29.99 -3.99
CA ARG A 1061 -17.72 29.63 -5.40
C ARG A 1061 -19.18 29.65 -5.78
N CYS A 1062 -19.53 30.28 -6.89
CA CYS A 1062 -20.85 30.14 -7.49
C CYS A 1062 -20.72 29.32 -8.77
N ILE A 1063 -21.54 28.29 -8.91
CA ILE A 1063 -21.64 27.42 -10.08
C ILE A 1063 -23.08 27.50 -10.60
N SER A 1064 -23.26 27.69 -11.90
CA SER A 1064 -24.56 27.59 -12.58
C SER A 1064 -24.43 26.63 -13.75
N PRO A 1065 -25.37 25.70 -13.96
CA PRO A 1065 -25.34 24.83 -15.12
C PRO A 1065 -25.60 25.63 -16.40
N VAL A 1066 -25.13 25.09 -17.52
CA VAL A 1066 -25.47 25.49 -18.89
C VAL A 1066 -26.14 24.29 -19.59
N GLY A 1067 -25.56 23.10 -19.48
CA GLY A 1067 -26.17 21.87 -20.03
C GLY A 1067 -25.20 20.99 -20.80
N LEU A 1068 -25.73 19.93 -21.44
CA LEU A 1068 -24.94 18.94 -22.15
C LEU A 1068 -24.58 19.41 -23.56
N VAL A 1069 -23.30 19.31 -23.91
CA VAL A 1069 -22.79 19.68 -25.23
C VAL A 1069 -22.00 18.53 -25.86
N ASP A 1070 -22.13 18.36 -27.18
CA ASP A 1070 -21.38 17.36 -27.96
C ASP A 1070 -19.92 17.83 -28.20
N PRO A 1071 -18.89 16.99 -27.92
CA PRO A 1071 -17.48 17.29 -28.12
C PRO A 1071 -17.12 17.74 -29.55
N GLU A 1072 -17.76 17.18 -30.57
CA GLU A 1072 -17.29 17.31 -31.95
C GLU A 1072 -17.81 18.56 -32.68
N ARG A 1073 -18.91 19.16 -32.21
CA ARG A 1073 -19.57 20.30 -32.91
C ARG A 1073 -19.67 21.60 -32.13
N THR A 1074 -19.59 21.57 -30.79
CA THR A 1074 -20.04 22.71 -29.96
C THR A 1074 -18.92 23.38 -29.17
N MET A 1075 -17.83 22.66 -28.89
CA MET A 1075 -16.79 23.12 -27.95
C MET A 1075 -15.93 24.27 -28.51
N GLU A 1076 -15.64 24.26 -29.81
CA GLU A 1076 -14.86 25.33 -30.47
C GLU A 1076 -15.66 26.64 -30.54
N GLN A 1077 -16.96 26.57 -30.86
CA GLN A 1077 -17.86 27.73 -30.88
C GLN A 1077 -18.10 28.32 -29.48
N ILE A 1078 -18.23 27.46 -28.46
CA ILE A 1078 -18.35 27.88 -27.07
C ILE A 1078 -17.05 28.52 -26.60
N SER A 1079 -15.89 27.92 -26.92
CA SER A 1079 -14.57 28.47 -26.60
C SER A 1079 -14.37 29.87 -27.20
N GLU A 1080 -14.71 30.07 -28.47
CA GLU A 1080 -14.67 31.38 -29.14
C GLU A 1080 -15.65 32.40 -28.51
N SER A 1081 -16.87 31.96 -28.21
CA SER A 1081 -17.92 32.77 -27.55
C SER A 1081 -17.52 33.21 -26.13
N VAL A 1082 -16.74 32.39 -25.43
CA VAL A 1082 -16.33 32.62 -24.04
C VAL A 1082 -14.98 33.31 -23.92
N ALA A 1083 -14.10 33.24 -24.92
CA ALA A 1083 -12.80 33.91 -24.91
C ALA A 1083 -12.87 35.44 -24.65
N THR A 1084 -14.03 36.05 -24.92
CA THR A 1084 -14.29 37.49 -24.68
C THR A 1084 -14.96 37.80 -23.33
N ARG A 1085 -15.33 36.77 -22.55
CA ARG A 1085 -16.11 36.88 -21.31
C ARG A 1085 -15.20 36.73 -20.08
N ARG A 1086 -15.62 37.32 -18.95
CA ARG A 1086 -14.90 37.27 -17.66
C ARG A 1086 -15.48 36.23 -16.71
N VAL A 1087 -15.63 34.99 -17.17
CA VAL A 1087 -16.12 33.86 -16.37
C VAL A 1087 -15.30 32.60 -16.66
N ARG A 1088 -15.27 31.65 -15.72
CA ARG A 1088 -14.68 30.33 -15.94
C ARG A 1088 -15.76 29.36 -16.41
N LEU A 1089 -15.41 28.47 -17.32
CA LEU A 1089 -16.24 27.34 -17.70
C LEU A 1089 -15.74 26.09 -17.00
N GLY A 1090 -16.63 25.39 -16.31
CA GLY A 1090 -16.43 24.01 -15.90
C GLY A 1090 -16.96 23.09 -16.99
N ALA A 1091 -16.22 22.03 -17.33
CA ALA A 1091 -16.66 21.03 -18.30
C ALA A 1091 -16.40 19.64 -17.72
N LEU A 1092 -17.45 18.86 -17.54
CA LEU A 1092 -17.39 17.51 -16.98
C LEU A 1092 -17.80 16.51 -18.03
N MET A 1093 -16.97 15.51 -18.29
CA MET A 1093 -17.30 14.48 -19.26
C MET A 1093 -18.46 13.62 -18.73
N GLY A 1094 -19.54 13.53 -19.51
CA GLY A 1094 -20.69 12.69 -19.19
C GLY A 1094 -20.35 11.21 -19.24
N ARG A 1095 -21.17 10.37 -18.58
CA ARG A 1095 -20.94 8.91 -18.41
C ARG A 1095 -20.77 8.11 -19.70
N ASP A 1096 -21.26 8.64 -20.83
CA ASP A 1096 -21.22 7.97 -22.13
C ASP A 1096 -19.97 8.39 -22.96
N GLU A 1097 -19.04 9.15 -22.39
CA GLU A 1097 -17.80 9.70 -23.02
C GLU A 1097 -18.03 10.52 -24.30
N LYS A 1098 -19.29 10.85 -24.61
CA LYS A 1098 -19.73 11.52 -25.85
C LYS A 1098 -20.40 12.87 -25.63
N SER A 1099 -20.43 13.38 -24.41
CA SER A 1099 -20.99 14.70 -24.08
C SER A 1099 -20.25 15.31 -22.90
N TYR A 1100 -20.26 16.65 -22.81
CA TYR A 1100 -19.76 17.38 -21.65
C TYR A 1100 -20.92 18.11 -20.97
N ASP A 1101 -21.02 18.02 -19.66
CA ASP A 1101 -21.85 18.91 -18.85
C ASP A 1101 -21.09 20.21 -18.61
N LEU A 1102 -21.64 21.31 -19.11
CA LEU A 1102 -21.00 22.61 -19.06
C LEU A 1102 -21.60 23.44 -17.93
N THR A 1103 -20.75 24.08 -17.15
CA THR A 1103 -21.13 25.01 -16.08
C THR A 1103 -20.39 26.34 -16.24
N VAL A 1104 -20.97 27.42 -15.71
CA VAL A 1104 -20.28 28.69 -15.48
C VAL A 1104 -19.91 28.77 -14.02
N GLU A 1105 -18.65 29.11 -13.75
CA GLU A 1105 -18.11 29.23 -12.39
C GLU A 1105 -17.42 30.57 -12.17
N ASP A 1106 -17.57 31.12 -10.98
CA ASP A 1106 -16.67 32.15 -10.47
C ASP A 1106 -16.59 32.14 -8.93
N ASP A 1107 -15.62 32.84 -8.35
CA ASP A 1107 -15.36 32.85 -6.92
C ASP A 1107 -15.35 34.31 -6.37
N VAL A 1108 -15.76 34.49 -5.12
CA VAL A 1108 -15.59 35.75 -4.39
C VAL A 1108 -15.10 35.50 -2.97
N MET A 1109 -14.13 36.29 -2.52
CA MET A 1109 -13.61 36.21 -1.15
C MET A 1109 -14.45 37.07 -0.20
N LEU A 1110 -14.92 36.48 0.90
CA LEU A 1110 -15.60 37.18 1.99
C LEU A 1110 -14.56 37.72 2.98
N ARG A 1111 -14.67 39.00 3.34
CA ARG A 1111 -13.80 39.64 4.34
C ARG A 1111 -14.66 40.26 5.44
N ASP A 1112 -15.12 41.50 5.21
CA ASP A 1112 -16.02 42.20 6.14
C ASP A 1112 -17.47 41.82 5.87
N ALA A 1113 -18.15 41.33 6.92
CA ALA A 1113 -19.51 40.81 6.87
C ALA A 1113 -20.53 41.80 6.30
N ARG A 1114 -20.27 43.11 6.42
CA ARG A 1114 -21.15 44.17 5.91
C ARG A 1114 -21.28 44.16 4.38
N TYR A 1115 -20.32 43.58 3.67
CA TYR A 1115 -20.31 43.55 2.21
C TYR A 1115 -20.55 42.14 1.65
N ASP A 1116 -20.84 41.15 2.49
CA ASP A 1116 -21.02 39.77 2.03
C ASP A 1116 -22.16 39.66 1.03
N THR A 1117 -23.35 40.17 1.38
CA THR A 1117 -24.51 40.11 0.49
C THR A 1117 -24.24 40.84 -0.82
N ALA A 1118 -23.67 42.05 -0.80
CA ALA A 1118 -23.33 42.79 -2.03
C ALA A 1118 -22.34 42.03 -2.93
N ARG A 1119 -21.32 41.39 -2.34
CA ARG A 1119 -20.34 40.57 -3.08
C ARG A 1119 -20.97 39.33 -3.68
N VAL A 1120 -21.80 38.63 -2.90
CA VAL A 1120 -22.50 37.43 -3.34
C VAL A 1120 -23.54 37.78 -4.41
N THR A 1121 -24.25 38.91 -4.31
CA THR A 1121 -25.14 39.44 -5.37
C THR A 1121 -24.38 39.60 -6.68
N MET A 1122 -23.22 40.26 -6.67
CA MET A 1122 -22.40 40.45 -7.88
C MET A 1122 -21.89 39.13 -8.45
N LEU A 1123 -21.56 38.17 -7.58
CA LEU A 1123 -21.10 36.84 -7.98
C LEU A 1123 -22.23 36.05 -8.66
N ILE A 1124 -23.36 35.88 -7.96
CA ILE A 1124 -24.53 35.15 -8.46
C ILE A 1124 -24.97 35.74 -9.79
N ARG A 1125 -25.22 37.05 -9.84
CA ARG A 1125 -25.68 37.74 -11.05
C ARG A 1125 -24.77 37.46 -12.24
N ARG A 1126 -23.46 37.62 -12.07
CA ARG A 1126 -22.48 37.38 -13.13
C ARG A 1126 -22.46 35.94 -13.59
N VAL A 1127 -22.53 34.97 -12.68
CA VAL A 1127 -22.50 33.54 -13.04
C VAL A 1127 -23.80 33.13 -13.73
N THR A 1128 -24.96 33.48 -13.18
CA THR A 1128 -26.26 33.08 -13.71
C THR A 1128 -26.62 33.79 -15.02
N GLU A 1129 -26.31 35.09 -15.16
CA GLU A 1129 -26.54 35.80 -16.44
C GLU A 1129 -25.65 35.24 -17.56
N GLN A 1130 -24.40 34.87 -17.24
CA GLN A 1130 -23.51 34.29 -18.26
C GLN A 1130 -23.90 32.86 -18.63
N ALA A 1131 -24.36 32.07 -17.65
CA ALA A 1131 -24.91 30.75 -17.92
C ALA A 1131 -26.14 30.84 -18.84
N ASP A 1132 -27.13 31.67 -18.50
CA ASP A 1132 -28.34 31.87 -19.31
C ASP A 1132 -28.04 32.34 -20.73
N ILE A 1133 -27.08 33.25 -20.91
CA ILE A 1133 -26.65 33.68 -22.25
C ILE A 1133 -26.05 32.51 -23.04
N LEU A 1134 -25.23 31.66 -22.41
CA LEU A 1134 -24.63 30.51 -23.08
C LEU A 1134 -25.67 29.45 -23.42
N GLU A 1135 -26.63 29.23 -22.53
CA GLU A 1135 -27.79 28.38 -22.79
C GLU A 1135 -28.60 28.90 -23.99
N ASP A 1136 -28.98 30.18 -24.01
CA ASP A 1136 -29.76 30.77 -25.10
C ASP A 1136 -29.01 30.75 -26.44
N THR A 1137 -27.69 30.95 -26.40
CA THR A 1137 -26.85 31.01 -27.60
C THR A 1137 -26.57 29.62 -28.19
N HIS A 1138 -26.33 28.61 -27.35
CA HIS A 1138 -25.78 27.32 -27.79
C HIS A 1138 -26.71 26.12 -27.50
N LEU A 1139 -27.67 26.23 -26.59
CA LEU A 1139 -28.62 25.18 -26.18
C LEU A 1139 -30.07 25.71 -26.07
N PRO A 1140 -30.64 26.31 -27.13
CA PRO A 1140 -31.95 26.94 -27.05
C PRO A 1140 -33.06 25.91 -26.77
N GLY A 1141 -33.77 26.08 -25.66
CA GLY A 1141 -34.94 25.26 -25.27
C GLY A 1141 -34.65 24.09 -24.33
N GLU A 1142 -33.41 23.90 -23.88
CA GLU A 1142 -33.02 22.85 -22.92
C GLU A 1142 -32.80 23.43 -21.50
N ASP A 1143 -33.83 24.02 -20.91
CA ASP A 1143 -33.78 24.53 -19.52
C ASP A 1143 -33.65 23.37 -18.52
N ARG A 1144 -32.47 23.19 -17.93
CA ARG A 1144 -32.25 22.18 -16.88
C ARG A 1144 -32.77 22.69 -15.53
N GLY A 1145 -33.80 22.02 -15.02
CA GLY A 1145 -34.39 22.35 -13.72
C GLY A 1145 -33.48 22.02 -12.53
N MET A 1146 -33.67 22.74 -11.42
CA MET A 1146 -32.93 22.63 -10.15
C MET A 1146 -32.75 21.19 -9.63
N LYS A 1147 -33.72 20.30 -9.88
CA LYS A 1147 -33.68 18.91 -9.43
C LYS A 1147 -32.58 18.10 -10.12
N VAL A 1148 -32.44 18.24 -11.44
CA VAL A 1148 -31.40 17.58 -12.23
C VAL A 1148 -30.03 18.09 -11.80
N PHE A 1149 -29.89 19.42 -11.70
CA PHE A 1149 -28.66 20.07 -11.24
C PHE A 1149 -28.21 19.62 -9.84
N SER A 1150 -29.15 19.43 -8.89
CA SER A 1150 -28.83 18.94 -7.54
C SER A 1150 -28.33 17.48 -7.53
N GLU A 1151 -28.83 16.64 -8.44
CA GLU A 1151 -28.40 15.25 -8.60
C GLU A 1151 -27.01 15.15 -9.25
N ASP A 1152 -26.69 16.07 -10.17
CA ASP A 1152 -25.39 16.15 -10.85
C ASP A 1152 -24.29 16.69 -9.92
N LEU A 1153 -24.56 17.75 -9.16
CA LEU A 1153 -23.65 18.27 -8.12
C LEU A 1153 -23.31 17.23 -7.04
N GLY A 1154 -24.28 16.37 -6.69
CA GLY A 1154 -24.06 15.25 -5.76
C GLY A 1154 -23.11 14.19 -6.32
N GLN A 1155 -22.99 14.09 -7.64
CA GLN A 1155 -22.06 13.19 -8.33
C GLN A 1155 -20.67 13.84 -8.52
N GLU A 1156 -20.61 15.14 -8.79
CA GLU A 1156 -19.37 15.94 -8.87
C GLU A 1156 -18.55 15.93 -7.57
N GLY A 1157 -19.23 16.03 -6.42
CA GLY A 1157 -18.57 15.97 -5.10
C GLY A 1157 -17.78 14.67 -4.85
N ASN A 1158 -18.05 13.61 -5.62
CA ASN A 1158 -17.29 12.35 -5.61
C ASN A 1158 -16.19 12.28 -6.69
N HIS A 1159 -16.25 13.11 -7.74
CA HIS A 1159 -15.34 13.10 -8.90
C HIS A 1159 -14.19 14.11 -8.84
N ASP A 1160 -14.23 15.11 -7.94
CA ASP A 1160 -13.11 16.02 -7.59
C ASP A 1160 -11.91 15.29 -6.89
N ASN A 1161 -11.78 13.97 -7.13
CA ASN A 1161 -10.82 13.01 -6.58
C ASN A 1161 -9.76 12.56 -7.61
N GLU A 1162 -9.75 13.10 -8.84
CA GLU A 1162 -8.70 12.88 -9.85
C GLU A 1162 -7.78 14.10 -10.04
#